data_AF-A0A437DJB2-F1
#
_entry.id   AF-A0A437DJB2-F1
#
_cell.length_a   1.000
_cell.length_b   1.000
_cell.length_c   1.000
_cell.angle_alpha   90.00
_cell.angle_beta   90.00
_cell.angle_gamma   90.00
#
_symmetry.space_group_name_H-M   'P 1'
#
loop_
_entity.id
_entity.type
_entity.pdbx_description
1 polymer ?
#
loop_
_entity_poly.entity_id
_entity_poly.type
_entity_poly.pdbx_seq_one_letter_code
_entity_poly.pdbx_strand_id
1 'polypeptide(L)'
;MEDQSQISQSQRSSPVQFYQSAVNAALQSPNGHLDLFLRFLLGLSLQTNQSLLRGLLTQTGSSSQTNQETVQFIKKKINEDLSVEKSINLFHCLNELNDGSLLEQIQQVLRSGRLSTDELSPAQWSALVFILLSSEEDLEEFNLQKYSGSEEALLRLLPVIKVSNKALLRDCNLSERSCSALSSVLSSQSSRLRVLDLSYNYLQDSGVKLLSAGLENPHCKLETLRFVNCSLSEISCEALVSALKKNPSTLKELDLGGNNLQDSGVFHLCDFLQNSDCRLETLRLKNCRLTKTSCAALVSALKSSLSNLTELDLRGNNLQDLDVDQLQDLVESPNSKLLILRVDNLKSSLLSEENENTCSSFTPAVNPQRNGVSYSFRFSGSGLFQCSLTGLRFNITHEGEVKYRTLIWDQTLLGSMNLQAGGPLFSIESPQGSINQLQLPHCEPEPPSESLSVLHITDDGTSLLQPVTVTQTHVVVNVPHLSAFGIVNMIQRILTGVRGQALLFQNSKKKCLSIHVILLPSNVPLYEVKEFHRDSEYIMAPADCVFYKDQTCTCHSEPGGFEIQPSQAKLLANYGPNYYPLFTMCLPLSTEEVTVVIKDQQDQVIWQYKLLLPGIEEQERQQSLFNKQKLREIRTKFIEKVSDPTLDKLLLKLRERGVITSNEEEYIRASKLRSDRARILFDIVDNDNKGKEASSSLMNSLKEEDEFCFDNLMLSIDQ
;
A
#
# COMPACT_ATOMS: atom_id res chain seq x y z
N MET A 1 -15.48 -72.83 -53.53
CA MET A 1 -15.54 -71.91 -54.68
C MET A 1 -16.99 -71.44 -54.74
N GLU A 2 -17.39 -70.48 -53.90
CA GLU A 2 -17.06 -69.04 -54.00
C GLU A 2 -17.30 -68.55 -55.43
N ASP A 3 -17.98 -67.45 -55.71
CA ASP A 3 -18.59 -66.39 -54.90
C ASP A 3 -19.23 -65.47 -55.94
N GLN A 4 -20.39 -64.87 -55.66
CA GLN A 4 -20.69 -63.51 -56.13
C GLN A 4 -22.00 -62.96 -55.54
N SER A 5 -21.79 -61.93 -54.72
CA SER A 5 -22.63 -60.73 -54.58
C SER A 5 -23.85 -60.81 -53.65
N GLN A 6 -23.54 -60.96 -52.36
CA GLN A 6 -24.26 -60.21 -51.33
C GLN A 6 -24.02 -58.70 -51.56
N ILE A 7 -25.03 -58.00 -52.07
CA ILE A 7 -25.12 -56.54 -51.97
C ILE A 7 -25.19 -56.23 -50.48
N SER A 8 -24.12 -55.64 -49.96
CA SER A 8 -24.02 -55.17 -48.60
C SER A 8 -25.15 -54.15 -48.33
N GLN A 9 -26.06 -54.53 -47.43
CA GLN A 9 -26.94 -53.58 -46.77
C GLN A 9 -26.03 -52.59 -46.02
N SER A 10 -25.79 -51.42 -46.62
CA SER A 10 -25.19 -50.30 -45.91
C SER A 10 -26.04 -50.06 -44.66
N GLN A 11 -25.43 -50.18 -43.48
CA GLN A 11 -26.06 -49.86 -42.20
C GLN A 11 -26.80 -48.53 -42.34
N ARG A 12 -28.14 -48.53 -42.40
CA ARG A 12 -28.93 -47.30 -42.36
C ARG A 12 -28.64 -46.66 -41.00
N SER A 13 -27.82 -45.62 -40.98
CA SER A 13 -27.58 -44.81 -39.79
C SER A 13 -28.93 -44.38 -39.23
N SER A 14 -29.11 -44.47 -37.91
CA SER A 14 -30.37 -44.04 -37.29
C SER A 14 -30.63 -42.56 -37.64
N PRO A 15 -31.90 -42.12 -37.76
CA PRO A 15 -32.22 -40.72 -38.03
C PRO A 15 -31.53 -39.74 -37.05
N VAL A 16 -31.34 -40.17 -35.80
CA VAL A 16 -30.60 -39.42 -34.76
C VAL A 16 -29.13 -39.26 -35.14
N GLN A 17 -28.45 -40.34 -35.57
CA GLN A 17 -27.05 -40.28 -35.99
C GLN A 17 -26.84 -39.35 -37.19
N PHE A 18 -27.83 -39.28 -38.10
CA PHE A 18 -27.78 -38.36 -39.23
C PHE A 18 -27.76 -36.89 -38.78
N TYR A 19 -28.71 -36.47 -37.92
CA TYR A 19 -28.74 -35.09 -37.42
C TYR A 19 -27.53 -34.75 -36.55
N GLN A 20 -27.08 -35.68 -35.69
CA GLN A 20 -25.86 -35.48 -34.89
C GLN A 20 -24.61 -35.32 -35.76
N SER A 21 -24.52 -36.06 -36.87
CA SER A 21 -23.43 -35.91 -37.84
C SER A 21 -23.48 -34.56 -38.55
N ALA A 22 -24.67 -34.07 -38.89
CA ALA A 22 -24.86 -32.73 -39.47
C ALA A 22 -24.44 -31.61 -38.51
N VAL A 23 -24.80 -31.72 -37.22
CA VAL A 23 -24.35 -30.79 -36.17
C VAL A 23 -22.82 -30.78 -36.07
N ASN A 24 -22.19 -31.95 -36.02
CA ASN A 24 -20.72 -32.05 -35.97
C ASN A 24 -20.06 -31.47 -37.23
N ALA A 25 -20.62 -31.72 -38.42
CA ALA A 25 -20.11 -31.18 -39.68
C ALA A 25 -20.17 -29.64 -39.69
N ALA A 26 -21.27 -29.05 -39.21
CA ALA A 26 -21.37 -27.60 -39.07
C ALA A 26 -20.35 -27.04 -38.06
N LEU A 27 -20.18 -27.69 -36.90
CA LEU A 27 -19.20 -27.27 -35.89
C LEU A 27 -17.74 -27.39 -36.37
N GLN A 28 -17.43 -28.32 -37.28
CA GLN A 28 -16.12 -28.43 -37.91
C GLN A 28 -15.91 -27.44 -39.06
N SER A 29 -16.97 -26.76 -39.51
CA SER A 29 -16.86 -25.75 -40.56
C SER A 29 -16.04 -24.54 -40.08
N PRO A 30 -15.01 -24.11 -40.83
CA PRO A 30 -14.13 -23.01 -40.40
C PRO A 30 -14.79 -21.64 -40.50
N ASN A 31 -15.78 -21.46 -41.37
CA ASN A 31 -16.40 -20.18 -41.69
C ASN A 31 -17.93 -20.18 -41.53
N GLY A 32 -18.50 -21.21 -40.89
CA GLY A 32 -19.94 -21.28 -40.61
C GLY A 32 -20.84 -21.43 -41.85
N HIS A 33 -20.31 -21.76 -43.03
CA HIS A 33 -21.14 -21.84 -44.26
C HIS A 33 -22.26 -22.90 -44.18
N LEU A 34 -22.15 -23.87 -43.27
CA LEU A 34 -23.16 -24.89 -43.02
C LEU A 34 -24.20 -24.48 -41.97
N ASP A 35 -24.03 -23.34 -41.31
CA ASP A 35 -24.85 -22.93 -40.17
C ASP A 35 -26.31 -22.74 -40.56
N LEU A 36 -26.55 -21.99 -41.63
CA LEU A 36 -27.90 -21.77 -42.16
C LEU A 36 -28.51 -23.08 -42.68
N PHE A 37 -27.71 -23.92 -43.33
CA PHE A 37 -28.16 -25.23 -43.80
C PHE A 37 -28.59 -26.12 -42.63
N LEU A 38 -27.82 -26.15 -41.54
CA LEU A 38 -28.14 -26.93 -40.35
C LEU A 38 -29.47 -26.47 -39.73
N ARG A 39 -29.70 -25.16 -39.63
CA ARG A 39 -30.97 -24.60 -39.13
C ARG A 39 -32.15 -25.09 -39.94
N PHE A 40 -32.09 -24.96 -41.28
CA PHE A 40 -33.15 -25.48 -42.16
C PHE A 40 -33.33 -26.99 -42.03
N LEU A 41 -32.24 -27.76 -42.01
CA LEU A 41 -32.29 -29.21 -41.90
C LEU A 41 -33.02 -29.67 -40.62
N LEU A 42 -32.73 -29.03 -39.49
CA LEU A 42 -33.37 -29.32 -38.22
C LEU A 42 -34.82 -28.79 -38.16
N GLY A 43 -35.10 -27.61 -38.70
CA GLY A 43 -36.47 -27.12 -38.83
C GLY A 43 -37.35 -28.08 -39.65
N LEU A 44 -36.82 -28.66 -40.73
CA LEU A 44 -37.51 -29.66 -41.53
C LEU A 44 -37.77 -30.99 -40.79
N SER A 45 -37.06 -31.28 -39.70
CA SER A 45 -37.26 -32.51 -38.92
C SER A 45 -38.49 -32.44 -38.00
N LEU A 46 -39.06 -31.25 -37.78
CA LEU A 46 -40.28 -31.07 -37.02
C LEU A 46 -41.46 -31.83 -37.66
N GLN A 47 -42.30 -32.43 -36.82
CA GLN A 47 -43.42 -33.25 -37.29
C GLN A 47 -44.43 -32.46 -38.14
N THR A 48 -44.62 -31.17 -37.82
CA THR A 48 -45.42 -30.23 -38.61
C THR A 48 -44.88 -30.11 -40.04
N ASN A 49 -43.57 -29.97 -40.21
CA ASN A 49 -42.92 -29.83 -41.52
C ASN A 49 -42.79 -31.16 -42.27
N GLN A 50 -42.54 -32.26 -41.56
CA GLN A 50 -42.55 -33.61 -42.15
C GLN A 50 -43.92 -33.98 -42.73
N SER A 51 -45.01 -33.50 -42.15
CA SER A 51 -46.35 -33.71 -42.70
C SER A 51 -46.52 -33.09 -44.09
N LEU A 52 -45.85 -31.96 -44.35
CA LEU A 52 -45.82 -31.26 -45.65
C LEU A 52 -44.90 -31.95 -46.67
N LEU A 53 -43.91 -32.71 -46.20
CA LEU A 53 -42.91 -33.42 -47.02
C LEU A 53 -43.19 -34.92 -47.19
N ARG A 54 -44.36 -35.41 -46.75
CA ARG A 54 -44.75 -36.83 -46.77
C ARG A 54 -44.64 -37.50 -48.15
N GLY A 55 -44.75 -36.75 -49.24
CA GLY A 55 -44.57 -37.26 -50.61
C GLY A 55 -43.11 -37.47 -51.02
N LEU A 56 -42.15 -36.88 -50.30
CA LEU A 56 -40.71 -36.91 -50.59
C LEU A 56 -39.92 -37.77 -49.59
N LEU A 57 -40.38 -37.92 -48.35
CA LEU A 57 -39.69 -38.67 -47.29
C LEU A 57 -40.54 -39.88 -46.83
N THR A 58 -40.05 -41.09 -47.12
CA THR A 58 -40.75 -42.36 -46.86
C THR A 58 -40.49 -42.97 -45.48
N GLN A 59 -39.57 -42.40 -44.67
CA GLN A 59 -39.25 -42.90 -43.33
C GLN A 59 -39.80 -41.97 -42.24
N THR A 60 -40.99 -42.26 -41.72
CA THR A 60 -41.52 -41.62 -40.52
C THR A 60 -41.33 -42.52 -39.30
N GLY A 61 -40.09 -42.60 -38.82
CA GLY A 61 -39.86 -42.95 -37.41
C GLY A 61 -40.44 -41.87 -36.49
N SER A 62 -40.51 -42.12 -35.18
CA SER A 62 -40.96 -41.15 -34.17
C SER A 62 -40.08 -39.88 -34.19
N SER A 63 -40.43 -38.92 -35.04
CA SER A 63 -39.72 -37.65 -35.23
C SER A 63 -39.56 -36.88 -33.92
N SER A 64 -40.56 -36.95 -33.04
CA SER A 64 -40.50 -36.35 -31.70
C SER A 64 -39.34 -36.89 -30.87
N GLN A 65 -39.17 -38.22 -30.79
CA GLN A 65 -38.08 -38.85 -30.03
C GLN A 65 -36.72 -38.51 -30.65
N THR A 66 -36.62 -38.56 -31.98
CA THR A 66 -35.38 -38.19 -32.69
C THR A 66 -34.99 -36.73 -32.45
N ASN A 67 -35.95 -35.81 -32.45
CA ASN A 67 -35.70 -34.40 -32.18
C ASN A 67 -35.28 -34.18 -30.73
N GLN A 68 -35.91 -34.84 -29.75
CA GLN A 68 -35.51 -34.75 -28.34
C GLN A 68 -34.07 -35.23 -28.11
N GLU A 69 -33.67 -36.35 -28.70
CA GLU A 69 -32.28 -36.84 -28.61
C GLU A 69 -31.29 -35.89 -29.29
N THR A 70 -31.69 -35.28 -30.41
CA THR A 70 -30.87 -34.28 -31.11
C THR A 70 -30.74 -32.99 -30.28
N VAL A 71 -31.81 -32.53 -29.63
CA VAL A 71 -31.80 -31.39 -28.70
C VAL A 71 -30.83 -31.64 -27.54
N GLN A 72 -30.88 -32.82 -26.91
CA GLN A 72 -29.96 -33.16 -25.83
C GLN A 72 -28.50 -33.18 -26.32
N PHE A 73 -28.27 -33.68 -27.54
CA PHE A 73 -26.94 -33.64 -28.15
C PHE A 73 -26.46 -32.21 -28.40
N ILE A 74 -27.32 -31.32 -28.91
CA ILE A 74 -26.99 -29.90 -29.11
C ILE A 74 -26.68 -29.22 -27.78
N LYS A 75 -27.50 -29.41 -26.74
CA LYS A 75 -27.25 -28.86 -25.39
C LYS A 75 -25.91 -29.35 -24.82
N LYS A 76 -25.58 -30.62 -25.01
CA LYS A 76 -24.27 -31.17 -24.65
C LYS A 76 -23.15 -30.45 -25.40
N LYS A 77 -23.31 -30.19 -26.70
CA LYS A 77 -22.32 -29.47 -27.51
C LYS A 77 -22.15 -28.01 -27.10
N ILE A 78 -23.24 -27.30 -26.80
CA ILE A 78 -23.19 -25.93 -26.29
C ILE A 78 -22.44 -25.86 -24.94
N ASN A 79 -22.46 -26.93 -24.15
CA ASN A 79 -21.73 -27.01 -22.89
C ASN A 79 -20.23 -27.34 -23.05
N GLU A 80 -19.77 -27.66 -24.26
CA GLU A 80 -18.35 -27.74 -24.59
C GLU A 80 -17.81 -26.31 -24.85
N ASP A 81 -16.48 -26.10 -24.74
CA ASP A 81 -15.86 -24.78 -24.93
C ASP A 81 -15.82 -24.40 -26.43
N LEU A 82 -16.99 -24.03 -26.95
CA LEU A 82 -17.19 -23.61 -28.33
C LEU A 82 -16.93 -22.11 -28.51
N SER A 83 -16.59 -21.71 -29.74
CA SER A 83 -16.60 -20.28 -30.09
C SER A 83 -18.01 -19.72 -30.00
N VAL A 84 -18.12 -18.43 -29.73
CA VAL A 84 -19.40 -17.75 -29.52
C VAL A 84 -20.28 -17.85 -30.76
N GLU A 85 -19.70 -17.71 -31.96
CA GLU A 85 -20.42 -17.81 -33.22
C GLU A 85 -21.06 -19.19 -33.39
N LYS A 86 -20.34 -20.25 -33.02
CA LYS A 86 -20.83 -21.63 -33.06
C LYS A 86 -21.93 -21.85 -32.01
N SER A 87 -21.74 -21.35 -30.80
CA SER A 87 -22.77 -21.41 -29.76
C SER A 87 -24.06 -20.71 -30.19
N ILE A 88 -23.97 -19.48 -30.72
CA ILE A 88 -25.10 -18.73 -31.27
C ILE A 88 -25.82 -19.53 -32.36
N ASN A 89 -25.07 -20.15 -33.29
CA ASN A 89 -25.67 -21.00 -34.31
C ASN A 89 -26.45 -22.19 -33.71
N LEU A 90 -25.90 -22.84 -32.69
CA LEU A 90 -26.58 -23.93 -32.00
C LEU A 90 -27.83 -23.46 -31.23
N PHE A 91 -27.85 -22.25 -30.68
CA PHE A 91 -29.07 -21.65 -30.11
C PHE A 91 -30.16 -21.42 -31.16
N HIS A 92 -29.80 -20.93 -32.35
CA HIS A 92 -30.75 -20.88 -33.45
C HIS A 92 -31.27 -22.27 -33.81
N CYS A 93 -30.42 -23.29 -33.83
CA CYS A 93 -30.85 -24.67 -34.07
C CYS A 93 -31.83 -25.18 -33.00
N LEU A 94 -31.63 -24.84 -31.72
CA LEU A 94 -32.57 -25.15 -30.64
C LEU A 94 -33.92 -24.44 -30.85
N ASN A 95 -33.89 -23.17 -31.26
CA ASN A 95 -35.10 -22.41 -31.60
C ASN A 95 -35.87 -23.05 -32.78
N GLU A 96 -35.17 -23.48 -33.84
CA GLU A 96 -35.79 -24.20 -34.97
C GLU A 96 -36.42 -25.54 -34.55
N LEU A 97 -35.90 -26.17 -33.50
CA LEU A 97 -36.45 -27.38 -32.90
C LEU A 97 -37.54 -27.11 -31.84
N ASN A 98 -37.95 -25.85 -31.68
CA ASN A 98 -38.89 -25.37 -30.65
C ASN A 98 -38.45 -25.68 -29.20
N ASP A 99 -37.15 -25.72 -28.91
CA ASP A 99 -36.61 -25.84 -27.54
C ASP A 99 -36.09 -24.49 -27.04
N GLY A 100 -36.92 -23.78 -26.26
CA GLY A 100 -36.55 -22.54 -25.58
C GLY A 100 -36.03 -22.73 -24.14
N SER A 101 -35.90 -23.98 -23.67
CA SER A 101 -35.75 -24.28 -22.24
C SER A 101 -34.50 -23.67 -21.59
N LEU A 102 -33.38 -23.59 -22.32
CA LEU A 102 -32.14 -22.99 -21.82
C LEU A 102 -32.24 -21.45 -21.74
N LEU A 103 -33.00 -20.84 -22.65
CA LEU A 103 -33.28 -19.39 -22.62
C LEU A 103 -34.23 -19.05 -21.48
N GLU A 104 -35.27 -19.85 -21.26
CA GLU A 104 -36.20 -19.70 -20.13
C GLU A 104 -35.48 -19.79 -18.78
N GLN A 105 -34.54 -20.74 -18.64
CA GLN A 105 -33.69 -20.86 -17.45
C GLN A 105 -32.91 -19.57 -17.20
N ILE A 106 -32.20 -19.04 -18.21
CA ILE A 106 -31.45 -17.80 -18.04
C ILE A 106 -32.35 -16.60 -17.78
N GLN A 107 -33.48 -16.48 -18.47
CA GLN A 107 -34.44 -15.39 -18.23
C GLN A 107 -35.00 -15.44 -16.80
N GLN A 108 -35.23 -16.62 -16.24
CA GLN A 108 -35.65 -16.79 -14.85
C GLN A 108 -34.56 -16.32 -13.89
N VAL A 109 -33.29 -16.66 -14.15
CA VAL A 109 -32.15 -16.20 -13.33
C VAL A 109 -31.92 -14.68 -13.48
N LEU A 110 -32.13 -14.11 -14.67
CA LEU A 110 -32.06 -12.65 -14.85
C LEU A 110 -33.17 -11.92 -14.09
N ARG A 111 -34.37 -12.51 -13.99
CA ARG A 111 -35.50 -11.95 -13.22
C ARG A 111 -35.28 -11.99 -11.70
N SER A 112 -34.42 -12.86 -11.17
CA SER A 112 -34.14 -12.94 -9.73
C SER A 112 -33.14 -11.88 -9.23
N GLY A 113 -32.55 -11.08 -10.13
CA GLY A 113 -31.98 -9.77 -9.79
C GLY A 113 -30.47 -9.69 -9.54
N ARG A 114 -29.72 -10.81 -9.45
CA ARG A 114 -28.25 -10.85 -9.54
C ARG A 114 -27.77 -12.24 -9.98
N LEU A 115 -26.81 -12.31 -10.91
CA LEU A 115 -26.13 -13.56 -11.26
C LEU A 115 -24.92 -13.73 -10.33
N SER A 116 -24.90 -14.80 -9.53
CA SER A 116 -23.64 -15.29 -8.94
C SER A 116 -22.88 -16.05 -10.02
N THR A 117 -21.67 -15.62 -10.38
CA THR A 117 -20.94 -16.20 -11.54
C THR A 117 -20.40 -17.59 -11.30
N ASP A 118 -20.29 -17.99 -10.05
CA ASP A 118 -19.82 -19.32 -9.67
C ASP A 118 -20.88 -20.40 -10.00
N GLU A 119 -22.06 -20.01 -10.48
CA GLU A 119 -23.20 -20.91 -10.75
C GLU A 119 -23.54 -21.11 -12.25
N LEU A 120 -23.01 -20.29 -13.18
CA LEU A 120 -23.36 -20.41 -14.59
C LEU A 120 -22.45 -21.40 -15.34
N SER A 121 -23.06 -22.42 -15.92
CA SER A 121 -22.42 -23.34 -16.86
C SER A 121 -22.01 -22.64 -18.17
N PRO A 122 -21.06 -23.21 -18.95
CA PRO A 122 -20.72 -22.70 -20.28
C PRO A 122 -21.94 -22.51 -21.20
N ALA A 123 -22.92 -23.40 -21.10
CA ALA A 123 -24.15 -23.30 -21.87
C ALA A 123 -25.03 -22.12 -21.43
N GLN A 124 -25.11 -21.86 -20.13
CA GLN A 124 -25.80 -20.72 -19.56
C GLN A 124 -25.14 -19.38 -19.95
N TRP A 125 -23.81 -19.30 -19.92
CA TRP A 125 -23.08 -18.14 -20.44
C TRP A 125 -23.36 -17.90 -21.93
N SER A 126 -23.32 -18.96 -22.72
CA SER A 126 -23.60 -18.88 -24.16
C SER A 126 -25.05 -18.44 -24.42
N ALA A 127 -26.00 -18.90 -23.61
CA ALA A 127 -27.40 -18.46 -23.68
C ALA A 127 -27.55 -16.98 -23.35
N LEU A 128 -26.84 -16.48 -22.32
CA LEU A 128 -26.84 -15.07 -21.98
C LEU A 128 -26.28 -14.21 -23.12
N VAL A 129 -25.14 -14.61 -23.70
CA VAL A 129 -24.58 -13.94 -24.88
C VAL A 129 -25.58 -13.92 -26.05
N PHE A 130 -26.22 -15.06 -26.32
CA PHE A 130 -27.23 -15.16 -27.37
C PHE A 130 -28.41 -14.20 -27.13
N ILE A 131 -28.95 -14.15 -25.91
CA ILE A 131 -30.06 -13.25 -25.55
C ILE A 131 -29.66 -11.78 -25.77
N LEU A 132 -28.47 -11.40 -25.31
CA LEU A 132 -28.00 -10.01 -25.41
C LEU A 132 -27.74 -9.60 -26.85
N LEU A 133 -27.18 -10.49 -27.67
CA LEU A 133 -26.89 -10.21 -29.08
C LEU A 133 -28.11 -10.32 -30.01
N SER A 134 -29.15 -11.05 -29.58
CA SER A 134 -30.38 -11.26 -30.36
C SER A 134 -31.51 -10.31 -29.95
N SER A 135 -31.29 -9.44 -28.97
CA SER A 135 -32.25 -8.40 -28.59
C SER A 135 -32.47 -7.44 -29.76
N GLU A 136 -33.72 -7.04 -30.00
CA GLU A 136 -34.05 -6.01 -30.99
C GLU A 136 -33.61 -4.61 -30.55
N GLU A 137 -33.23 -4.44 -29.27
CA GLU A 137 -32.65 -3.20 -28.77
C GLU A 137 -31.18 -3.09 -29.20
N ASP A 138 -30.82 -1.96 -29.82
CA ASP A 138 -29.41 -1.61 -29.99
C ASP A 138 -28.72 -1.63 -28.61
N LEU A 139 -27.63 -2.40 -28.50
CA LEU A 139 -26.79 -2.47 -27.29
C LEU A 139 -26.03 -1.14 -27.10
N GLU A 140 -26.76 -0.09 -26.75
CA GLU A 140 -26.19 1.23 -26.55
C GLU A 140 -25.29 1.24 -25.30
N GLU A 141 -25.72 0.60 -24.22
CA GLU A 141 -24.95 0.52 -22.98
C GLU A 141 -24.95 -0.90 -22.42
N PHE A 142 -23.76 -1.45 -22.26
CA PHE A 142 -23.50 -2.70 -21.55
C PHE A 142 -22.81 -2.41 -20.22
N ASN A 143 -23.48 -2.75 -19.12
CA ASN A 143 -22.93 -2.64 -17.77
C ASN A 143 -22.69 -4.03 -17.20
N LEU A 144 -21.42 -4.38 -17.01
CA LEU A 144 -21.00 -5.70 -16.57
C LEU A 144 -21.55 -6.04 -15.17
N GLN A 145 -21.63 -5.06 -14.25
CA GLN A 145 -22.16 -5.24 -12.90
C GLN A 145 -23.65 -5.61 -12.86
N LYS A 146 -24.44 -5.31 -13.92
CA LYS A 146 -25.84 -5.76 -14.01
C LYS A 146 -25.95 -7.28 -14.11
N TYR A 147 -24.89 -7.92 -14.62
CA TYR A 147 -24.80 -9.36 -14.73
C TYR A 147 -23.89 -9.87 -13.61
N SER A 148 -22.58 -9.63 -13.74
CA SER A 148 -21.60 -9.86 -12.70
C SER A 148 -20.30 -9.11 -12.96
N GLY A 149 -19.80 -8.40 -11.93
CA GLY A 149 -18.52 -7.71 -11.96
C GLY A 149 -17.34 -8.63 -11.69
N SER A 150 -17.10 -9.63 -12.55
CA SER A 150 -15.93 -10.50 -12.47
C SER A 150 -15.17 -10.59 -13.79
N GLU A 151 -13.87 -10.90 -13.71
CA GLU A 151 -13.03 -11.11 -14.89
C GLU A 151 -13.56 -12.25 -15.78
N GLU A 152 -14.04 -13.37 -15.22
CA GLU A 152 -14.58 -14.47 -16.03
C GLU A 152 -15.84 -14.03 -16.79
N ALA A 153 -16.72 -13.25 -16.16
CA ALA A 153 -17.88 -12.68 -16.82
C ALA A 153 -17.49 -11.75 -17.97
N LEU A 154 -16.48 -10.88 -17.76
CA LEU A 154 -15.94 -10.04 -18.83
C LEU A 154 -15.50 -10.90 -20.03
N LEU A 155 -14.68 -11.93 -19.78
CA LEU A 155 -14.11 -12.77 -20.83
C LEU A 155 -15.21 -13.50 -21.63
N ARG A 156 -16.25 -13.99 -20.95
CA ARG A 156 -17.40 -14.64 -21.58
C ARG A 156 -18.30 -13.65 -22.35
N LEU A 157 -18.34 -12.38 -21.93
CA LEU A 157 -19.19 -11.33 -22.50
C LEU A 157 -18.47 -10.36 -23.44
N LEU A 158 -17.19 -10.59 -23.79
CA LEU A 158 -16.46 -9.83 -24.81
C LEU A 158 -17.22 -9.62 -26.12
N PRO A 159 -17.96 -10.61 -26.67
CA PRO A 159 -18.75 -10.41 -27.88
C PRO A 159 -19.80 -9.32 -27.74
N VAL A 160 -20.45 -9.25 -26.56
CA VAL A 160 -21.46 -8.24 -26.24
C VAL A 160 -20.79 -6.87 -26.12
N ILE A 161 -19.65 -6.78 -25.43
CA ILE A 161 -18.87 -5.55 -25.30
C ILE A 161 -18.44 -5.02 -26.68
N LYS A 162 -18.01 -5.91 -27.56
CA LYS A 162 -17.55 -5.57 -28.92
C LYS A 162 -18.64 -4.91 -29.76
N VAL A 163 -19.89 -5.36 -29.65
CA VAL A 163 -21.02 -4.78 -30.39
C VAL A 163 -21.70 -3.63 -29.65
N SER A 164 -21.33 -3.38 -28.39
CA SER A 164 -21.91 -2.30 -27.58
C SER A 164 -21.31 -0.95 -27.94
N ASN A 165 -22.10 0.12 -27.81
CA ASN A 165 -21.58 1.48 -27.97
C ASN A 165 -20.83 1.95 -26.70
N LYS A 166 -21.35 1.60 -25.52
CA LYS A 166 -20.75 1.92 -24.21
C LYS A 166 -20.55 0.66 -23.38
N ALA A 167 -19.37 0.50 -22.78
CA ALA A 167 -19.06 -0.55 -21.84
C ALA A 167 -18.68 0.04 -20.48
N LEU A 168 -19.50 -0.24 -19.47
CA LEU A 168 -19.27 0.16 -18.07
C LEU A 168 -18.76 -1.06 -17.31
N LEU A 169 -17.47 -1.05 -17.01
CA LEU A 169 -16.72 -2.16 -16.42
C LEU A 169 -16.09 -1.75 -15.08
N ARG A 170 -16.76 -0.85 -14.36
CA ARG A 170 -16.25 -0.26 -13.12
C ARG A 170 -16.29 -1.28 -12.01
N ASP A 171 -15.27 -1.33 -11.16
CA ASP A 171 -15.24 -2.18 -9.96
C ASP A 171 -15.68 -3.63 -10.28
N CYS A 172 -14.98 -4.26 -11.23
CA CYS A 172 -15.28 -5.59 -11.77
C CYS A 172 -14.13 -6.57 -11.55
N ASN A 173 -13.19 -6.24 -10.64
CA ASN A 173 -12.00 -7.02 -10.32
C ASN A 173 -11.19 -7.46 -11.56
N LEU A 174 -10.98 -6.53 -12.49
CA LEU A 174 -10.29 -6.79 -13.75
C LEU A 174 -8.76 -6.82 -13.58
N SER A 175 -8.09 -7.67 -14.34
CA SER A 175 -6.62 -7.82 -14.33
C SER A 175 -5.96 -7.47 -15.68
N GLU A 176 -4.67 -7.74 -15.81
CA GLU A 176 -3.93 -7.66 -17.08
C GLU A 176 -4.53 -8.55 -18.17
N ARG A 177 -5.06 -9.72 -17.81
CA ARG A 177 -5.72 -10.64 -18.76
C ARG A 177 -6.95 -9.98 -19.39
N SER A 178 -7.76 -9.32 -18.57
CA SER A 178 -8.90 -8.51 -19.01
C SER A 178 -8.46 -7.39 -19.96
N CYS A 179 -7.38 -6.68 -19.65
CA CYS A 179 -6.85 -5.61 -20.49
C CYS A 179 -6.39 -6.12 -21.86
N SER A 180 -5.72 -7.27 -21.92
CA SER A 180 -5.31 -7.92 -23.18
C SER A 180 -6.52 -8.32 -24.04
N ALA A 181 -7.56 -8.87 -23.43
CA ALA A 181 -8.80 -9.20 -24.11
C ALA A 181 -9.51 -7.96 -24.66
N LEU A 182 -9.62 -6.89 -23.87
CA LEU A 182 -10.20 -5.63 -24.30
C LEU A 182 -9.37 -4.95 -25.39
N SER A 183 -8.05 -5.06 -25.35
CA SER A 183 -7.14 -4.58 -26.41
C SER A 183 -7.46 -5.22 -27.76
N SER A 184 -7.79 -6.52 -27.76
CA SER A 184 -8.25 -7.24 -28.95
C SER A 184 -9.61 -6.74 -29.46
N VAL A 185 -10.52 -6.36 -28.54
CA VAL A 185 -11.80 -5.73 -28.90
C VAL A 185 -11.59 -4.36 -29.54
N LEU A 186 -10.76 -3.50 -28.92
CA LEU A 186 -10.45 -2.16 -29.43
C LEU A 186 -9.76 -2.19 -30.80
N SER A 187 -8.96 -3.21 -31.06
CA SER A 187 -8.27 -3.43 -32.34
C SER A 187 -9.18 -3.96 -33.45
N SER A 188 -10.39 -4.40 -33.12
CA SER A 188 -11.26 -5.09 -34.08
C SER A 188 -12.05 -4.09 -34.94
N GLN A 189 -11.99 -4.26 -36.27
CA GLN A 189 -12.73 -3.41 -37.21
C GLN A 189 -14.26 -3.42 -36.99
N SER A 190 -14.80 -4.54 -36.50
CA SER A 190 -16.22 -4.71 -36.19
C SER A 190 -16.60 -4.21 -34.79
N SER A 191 -15.67 -3.65 -34.02
CA SER A 191 -15.99 -3.00 -32.76
C SER A 191 -16.84 -1.74 -32.98
N ARG A 192 -17.92 -1.62 -32.20
CA ARG A 192 -18.79 -0.43 -32.13
C ARG A 192 -18.45 0.48 -30.95
N LEU A 193 -17.52 0.06 -30.08
CA LEU A 193 -17.27 0.70 -28.79
C LEU A 193 -16.76 2.14 -28.94
N ARG A 194 -17.50 3.08 -28.34
CA ARG A 194 -17.15 4.51 -28.24
C ARG A 194 -16.82 4.93 -26.81
N VAL A 195 -17.42 4.30 -25.81
CA VAL A 195 -17.18 4.64 -24.39
C VAL A 195 -16.71 3.39 -23.65
N LEU A 196 -15.59 3.51 -22.95
CA LEU A 196 -15.04 2.46 -22.09
C LEU A 196 -14.72 3.04 -20.72
N ASP A 197 -15.44 2.59 -19.69
CA ASP A 197 -15.19 2.96 -18.30
C ASP A 197 -14.63 1.77 -17.53
N LEU A 198 -13.34 1.84 -17.18
CA LEU A 198 -12.58 0.84 -16.43
C LEU A 198 -12.29 1.27 -14.99
N SER A 199 -12.93 2.33 -14.50
CA SER A 199 -12.67 2.93 -13.19
C SER A 199 -12.79 1.93 -12.03
N TYR A 200 -12.04 2.15 -10.95
CA TYR A 200 -12.04 1.32 -9.74
C TYR A 200 -11.62 -0.13 -9.97
N ASN A 201 -10.78 -0.40 -10.97
CA ASN A 201 -10.09 -1.67 -11.13
C ASN A 201 -8.59 -1.48 -10.90
N TYR A 202 -7.95 -2.40 -10.18
CA TYR A 202 -6.51 -2.35 -9.87
C TYR A 202 -5.64 -2.77 -11.06
N LEU A 203 -5.74 -2.04 -12.17
CA LEU A 203 -5.10 -2.39 -13.45
C LEU A 203 -3.59 -2.18 -13.45
N GLN A 204 -3.09 -1.24 -12.63
CA GLN A 204 -1.69 -0.80 -12.61
C GLN A 204 -1.19 -0.35 -13.99
N ASP A 205 0.10 -0.05 -14.10
CA ASP A 205 0.69 0.40 -15.37
C ASP A 205 0.75 -0.70 -16.44
N SER A 206 0.87 -1.96 -16.01
CA SER A 206 0.92 -3.13 -16.92
C SER A 206 -0.40 -3.33 -17.67
N GLY A 207 -1.55 -3.18 -17.00
CA GLY A 207 -2.86 -3.27 -17.63
C GLY A 207 -3.07 -2.19 -18.69
N VAL A 208 -2.72 -0.93 -18.38
CA VAL A 208 -2.83 0.19 -19.34
C VAL A 208 -1.89 -0.01 -20.52
N LYS A 209 -0.68 -0.52 -20.30
CA LYS A 209 0.27 -0.83 -21.39
C LYS A 209 -0.30 -1.86 -22.38
N LEU A 210 -0.97 -2.91 -21.88
CA LEU A 210 -1.63 -3.91 -22.73
C LEU A 210 -2.81 -3.31 -23.50
N LEU A 211 -3.63 -2.49 -22.84
CA LEU A 211 -4.77 -1.83 -23.49
C LEU A 211 -4.32 -0.81 -24.55
N SER A 212 -3.19 -0.13 -24.32
CA SER A 212 -2.61 0.87 -25.23
C SER A 212 -2.30 0.29 -26.61
N ALA A 213 -1.89 -0.99 -26.68
CA ALA A 213 -1.68 -1.68 -27.96
C ALA A 213 -2.95 -1.71 -28.84
N GLY A 214 -4.14 -1.73 -28.23
CA GLY A 214 -5.41 -1.69 -28.95
C GLY A 214 -5.81 -0.28 -29.39
N LEU A 215 -5.42 0.74 -28.63
CA LEU A 215 -5.62 2.15 -28.98
C LEU A 215 -4.72 2.58 -30.15
N GLU A 216 -3.54 1.97 -30.30
CA GLU A 216 -2.64 2.18 -31.45
C GLU A 216 -3.27 1.76 -32.79
N ASN A 217 -4.29 0.90 -32.77
CA ASN A 217 -4.89 0.37 -33.99
C ASN A 217 -5.77 1.45 -34.69
N PRO A 218 -5.60 1.68 -36.01
CA PRO A 218 -6.39 2.67 -36.76
C PRO A 218 -7.89 2.40 -36.80
N HIS A 219 -8.32 1.17 -36.49
CA HIS A 219 -9.74 0.82 -36.37
C HIS A 219 -10.34 1.16 -35.01
N CYS A 220 -9.53 1.60 -34.03
CA CYS A 220 -10.01 2.04 -32.74
C CYS A 220 -10.90 3.29 -32.91
N LYS A 221 -12.11 3.18 -32.36
CA LYS A 221 -13.22 4.12 -32.54
C LYS A 221 -13.58 4.83 -31.23
N LEU A 222 -12.77 4.64 -30.19
CA LEU A 222 -13.08 5.05 -28.83
C LEU A 222 -13.04 6.58 -28.67
N GLU A 223 -14.13 7.14 -28.18
CA GLU A 223 -14.33 8.58 -27.96
C GLU A 223 -14.20 8.96 -26.48
N THR A 224 -14.45 8.03 -25.56
CA THR A 224 -14.34 8.24 -24.11
C THR A 224 -13.63 7.07 -23.43
N LEU A 225 -12.61 7.38 -22.63
CA LEU A 225 -11.87 6.41 -21.84
C LEU A 225 -11.72 6.90 -20.41
N ARG A 226 -12.10 6.06 -19.44
CA ARG A 226 -12.02 6.41 -18.01
C ARG A 226 -11.27 5.35 -17.22
N PHE A 227 -10.31 5.80 -16.41
CA PHE A 227 -9.48 5.01 -15.52
C PHE A 227 -9.46 5.60 -14.10
N VAL A 228 -10.62 6.00 -13.56
CA VAL A 228 -10.64 6.65 -12.24
C VAL A 228 -10.24 5.66 -11.15
N ASN A 229 -9.27 5.99 -10.28
CA ASN A 229 -8.76 5.12 -9.22
C ASN A 229 -8.31 3.72 -9.72
N CYS A 230 -7.41 3.68 -10.69
CA CYS A 230 -6.89 2.43 -11.27
C CYS A 230 -5.45 2.09 -10.87
N SER A 231 -4.88 2.82 -9.89
CA SER A 231 -3.49 2.70 -9.43
C SER A 231 -2.46 2.97 -10.52
N LEU A 232 -2.72 3.98 -11.35
CA LEU A 232 -1.83 4.37 -12.45
C LEU A 232 -0.74 5.35 -11.98
N SER A 233 0.42 5.29 -12.64
CA SER A 233 1.53 6.24 -12.48
C SER A 233 1.80 7.02 -13.77
N GLU A 234 2.89 7.79 -13.78
CA GLU A 234 3.42 8.46 -14.97
C GLU A 234 3.70 7.50 -16.15
N ILE A 235 4.03 6.23 -15.87
CA ILE A 235 4.33 5.20 -16.89
C ILE A 235 3.07 4.93 -17.74
N SER A 236 1.89 4.89 -17.10
CA SER A 236 0.62 4.76 -17.81
C SER A 236 0.35 5.95 -18.74
N CYS A 237 0.70 7.17 -18.32
CA CYS A 237 0.52 8.36 -19.15
C CYS A 237 1.41 8.30 -20.40
N GLU A 238 2.68 7.90 -20.24
CA GLU A 238 3.61 7.72 -21.35
C GLU A 238 3.09 6.69 -22.36
N ALA A 239 2.66 5.51 -21.89
CA ALA A 239 2.13 4.44 -22.75
C ALA A 239 0.86 4.87 -23.49
N LEU A 240 -0.09 5.48 -22.77
CA LEU A 240 -1.35 5.95 -23.33
C LEU A 240 -1.11 7.04 -24.38
N VAL A 241 -0.32 8.07 -24.06
CA VAL A 241 0.00 9.17 -24.98
C VAL A 241 0.74 8.66 -26.21
N SER A 242 1.70 7.75 -26.03
CA SER A 242 2.42 7.13 -27.15
C SER A 242 1.47 6.42 -28.10
N ALA A 243 0.45 5.73 -27.58
CA ALA A 243 -0.57 5.09 -28.39
C ALA A 243 -1.47 6.10 -29.11
N LEU A 244 -1.95 7.12 -28.38
CA LEU A 244 -2.85 8.16 -28.90
C LEU A 244 -2.18 9.06 -29.95
N LYS A 245 -0.84 9.16 -29.98
CA LYS A 245 -0.09 9.90 -31.01
C LYS A 245 0.10 9.11 -32.31
N LYS A 246 0.07 7.78 -32.27
CA LYS A 246 0.33 6.92 -33.46
C LYS A 246 -0.86 6.80 -34.39
N ASN A 247 -2.07 6.95 -33.86
CA ASN A 247 -3.32 6.93 -34.60
C ASN A 247 -4.01 8.28 -34.38
N PRO A 248 -4.53 8.98 -35.42
CA PRO A 248 -5.35 10.17 -35.22
C PRO A 248 -6.55 9.81 -34.34
N SER A 249 -6.36 10.05 -33.04
CA SER A 249 -7.23 9.50 -32.02
C SER A 249 -8.63 10.07 -32.17
N THR A 250 -9.64 9.21 -32.07
CA THR A 250 -11.04 9.65 -31.97
C THR A 250 -11.42 10.03 -30.55
N LEU A 251 -10.48 9.92 -29.59
CA LEU A 251 -10.69 10.17 -28.18
C LEU A 251 -10.95 11.66 -27.92
N LYS A 252 -12.13 11.94 -27.38
CA LYS A 252 -12.61 13.27 -26.99
C LYS A 252 -12.59 13.47 -25.49
N GLU A 253 -12.81 12.42 -24.70
CA GLU A 253 -12.81 12.46 -23.24
C GLU A 253 -11.82 11.45 -22.66
N LEU A 254 -10.97 11.94 -21.75
CA LEU A 254 -10.05 11.14 -20.95
C LEU A 254 -10.19 11.52 -19.48
N ASP A 255 -10.53 10.53 -18.65
CA ASP A 255 -10.58 10.68 -17.19
C ASP A 255 -9.56 9.77 -16.52
N LEU A 256 -8.57 10.37 -15.85
CA LEU A 256 -7.52 9.68 -15.11
C LEU A 256 -7.56 10.01 -13.61
N GLY A 257 -8.69 10.53 -13.11
CA GLY A 257 -8.79 10.99 -11.73
C GLY A 257 -8.45 9.92 -10.67
N GLY A 258 -7.89 10.33 -9.54
CA GLY A 258 -7.59 9.45 -8.41
C GLY A 258 -6.37 8.54 -8.62
N ASN A 259 -5.55 8.80 -9.64
CA ASN A 259 -4.29 8.08 -9.88
C ASN A 259 -3.08 8.91 -9.48
N ASN A 260 -1.97 8.28 -9.11
CA ASN A 260 -0.75 8.97 -8.71
C ASN A 260 0.13 9.35 -9.92
N LEU A 261 -0.37 10.19 -10.81
CA LEU A 261 0.32 10.55 -12.05
C LEU A 261 1.50 11.49 -11.83
N GLN A 262 1.45 12.30 -10.76
CA GLN A 262 2.43 13.34 -10.45
C GLN A 262 2.59 14.35 -11.61
N ASP A 263 3.55 15.27 -11.50
CA ASP A 263 3.78 16.27 -12.56
C ASP A 263 4.34 15.65 -13.85
N SER A 264 5.14 14.59 -13.74
CA SER A 264 5.74 13.89 -14.88
C SER A 264 4.70 13.27 -15.82
N GLY A 265 3.65 12.64 -15.28
CA GLY A 265 2.54 12.10 -16.08
C GLY A 265 1.80 13.19 -16.86
N VAL A 266 1.63 14.37 -16.26
CA VAL A 266 0.98 15.52 -16.91
C VAL A 266 1.83 16.10 -18.04
N PHE A 267 3.15 16.06 -17.96
CA PHE A 267 3.99 16.54 -19.07
C PHE A 267 3.76 15.73 -20.35
N HIS A 268 3.61 14.41 -20.26
CA HIS A 268 3.23 13.59 -21.42
C HIS A 268 1.87 14.01 -22.00
N LEU A 269 0.88 14.31 -21.14
CA LEU A 269 -0.43 14.78 -21.58
C LEU A 269 -0.35 16.17 -22.22
N CYS A 270 0.44 17.09 -21.68
CA CYS A 270 0.69 18.41 -22.27
C CYS A 270 1.31 18.30 -23.66
N ASP A 271 2.30 17.41 -23.84
CA ASP A 271 2.89 17.14 -25.15
C ASP A 271 1.88 16.56 -26.15
N PHE A 272 0.85 15.85 -25.67
CA PHE A 272 -0.24 15.36 -26.50
C PHE A 272 -1.24 16.46 -26.85
N LEU A 273 -1.61 17.33 -25.89
CA LEU A 273 -2.51 18.46 -26.11
C LEU A 273 -1.99 19.46 -27.16
N GLN A 274 -0.66 19.55 -27.33
CA GLN A 274 -0.01 20.38 -28.33
C GLN A 274 0.12 19.70 -29.71
N ASN A 275 -0.27 18.42 -29.84
CA ASN A 275 -0.22 17.70 -31.11
C ASN A 275 -1.43 18.10 -32.00
N SER A 276 -1.20 18.34 -33.29
CA SER A 276 -2.24 18.72 -34.26
C SER A 276 -3.35 17.69 -34.43
N ASP A 277 -3.06 16.42 -34.18
CA ASP A 277 -4.01 15.31 -34.29
C ASP A 277 -4.78 15.06 -32.99
N CYS A 278 -4.49 15.82 -31.92
CA CYS A 278 -5.20 15.69 -30.65
C CYS A 278 -6.62 16.22 -30.75
N ARG A 279 -7.60 15.34 -30.52
CA ARG A 279 -9.05 15.68 -30.53
C ARG A 279 -9.66 15.75 -29.14
N LEU A 280 -8.83 15.77 -28.11
CA LEU A 280 -9.30 15.74 -26.74
C LEU A 280 -10.03 17.05 -26.42
N GLU A 281 -11.32 16.93 -26.13
CA GLU A 281 -12.22 18.03 -25.74
C GLU A 281 -12.33 18.12 -24.22
N THR A 282 -12.14 17.00 -23.50
CA THR A 282 -12.28 16.91 -22.05
C THR A 282 -11.16 16.10 -21.42
N LEU A 283 -10.53 16.67 -20.40
CA LEU A 283 -9.48 16.04 -19.60
C LEU A 283 -9.78 16.18 -18.12
N ARG A 284 -9.82 15.06 -17.39
CA ARG A 284 -10.05 15.04 -15.95
C ARG A 284 -8.87 14.40 -15.23
N LEU A 285 -8.26 15.18 -14.33
CA LEU A 285 -7.08 14.84 -13.54
C LEU A 285 -7.33 15.11 -12.05
N LYS A 286 -8.56 14.88 -11.60
CA LYS A 286 -8.96 15.08 -10.20
C LYS A 286 -8.10 14.21 -9.28
N ASN A 287 -7.61 14.72 -8.15
CA ASN A 287 -6.82 13.92 -7.19
C ASN A 287 -5.61 13.18 -7.81
N CYS A 288 -4.87 13.83 -8.73
CA CYS A 288 -3.73 13.23 -9.43
C CYS A 288 -2.35 13.53 -8.83
N ARG A 289 -2.31 14.18 -7.65
CA ARG A 289 -1.11 14.69 -6.97
C ARG A 289 -0.33 15.71 -7.80
N LEU A 290 -1.07 16.58 -8.48
CA LEU A 290 -0.49 17.64 -9.30
C LEU A 290 -0.06 18.83 -8.44
N THR A 291 1.02 19.49 -8.85
CA THR A 291 1.53 20.71 -8.22
C THR A 291 1.45 21.91 -9.17
N LYS A 292 1.93 23.07 -8.72
CA LYS A 292 2.11 24.27 -9.57
C LYS A 292 2.87 24.02 -10.87
N THR A 293 3.77 23.03 -10.89
CA THR A 293 4.53 22.68 -12.10
C THR A 293 3.61 22.11 -13.18
N SER A 294 2.67 21.24 -12.82
CA SER A 294 1.62 20.76 -13.72
C SER A 294 0.75 21.90 -14.22
N CYS A 295 0.36 22.85 -13.35
CA CYS A 295 -0.41 24.02 -13.76
C CYS A 295 0.32 24.84 -14.82
N ALA A 296 1.58 25.19 -14.59
CA ALA A 296 2.38 25.96 -15.55
C ALA A 296 2.51 25.22 -16.91
N ALA A 297 2.71 23.91 -16.89
CA ALA A 297 2.78 23.10 -18.11
C ALA A 297 1.43 23.06 -18.87
N LEU A 298 0.32 22.86 -18.15
CA LEU A 298 -1.03 22.90 -18.72
C LEU A 298 -1.35 24.27 -19.30
N VAL A 299 -1.02 25.35 -18.58
CA VAL A 299 -1.17 26.73 -19.05
C VAL A 299 -0.42 26.94 -20.36
N SER A 300 0.84 26.47 -20.44
CA SER A 300 1.64 26.54 -21.66
C SER A 300 1.02 25.76 -22.82
N ALA A 301 0.55 24.53 -22.57
CA ALA A 301 -0.08 23.69 -23.59
C ALA A 301 -1.40 24.27 -24.10
N LEU A 302 -2.22 24.84 -23.22
CA LEU A 302 -3.54 25.39 -23.57
C LEU A 302 -3.46 26.77 -24.23
N LYS A 303 -2.38 27.53 -24.01
CA LYS A 303 -2.11 28.76 -24.78
C LYS A 303 -1.79 28.47 -26.25
N SER A 304 -1.36 27.24 -26.58
CA SER A 304 -1.14 26.87 -27.97
C SER A 304 -2.48 26.77 -28.72
N SER A 305 -2.57 27.37 -29.90
CA SER A 305 -3.79 27.35 -30.74
C SER A 305 -4.17 25.94 -31.26
N LEU A 306 -3.35 24.93 -30.95
CA LEU A 306 -3.49 23.56 -31.40
C LEU A 306 -4.42 22.75 -30.48
N SER A 307 -4.63 23.18 -29.24
CA SER A 307 -5.49 22.45 -28.31
C SER A 307 -6.97 22.51 -28.74
N ASN A 308 -7.68 21.39 -28.58
CA ASN A 308 -9.14 21.29 -28.72
C ASN A 308 -9.85 21.20 -27.37
N LEU A 309 -9.13 21.38 -26.26
CA LEU A 309 -9.66 21.16 -24.92
C LEU A 309 -10.68 22.25 -24.56
N THR A 310 -11.86 21.81 -24.14
CA THR A 310 -13.00 22.65 -23.72
C THR A 310 -13.36 22.46 -22.26
N GLU A 311 -13.08 21.30 -21.66
CA GLU A 311 -13.26 21.02 -20.23
C GLU A 311 -11.98 20.46 -19.61
N LEU A 312 -11.58 21.05 -18.47
CA LEU A 312 -10.46 20.62 -17.65
C LEU A 312 -10.89 20.52 -16.18
N ASP A 313 -10.71 19.35 -15.57
CA ASP A 313 -10.99 19.14 -14.13
C ASP A 313 -9.71 18.79 -13.37
N LEU A 314 -9.28 19.70 -12.49
CA LEU A 314 -8.09 19.59 -11.65
C LEU A 314 -8.42 19.56 -10.15
N ARG A 315 -9.68 19.35 -9.76
CA ARG A 315 -10.09 19.33 -8.34
C ARG A 315 -9.29 18.33 -7.52
N GLY A 316 -9.12 18.59 -6.23
CA GLY A 316 -8.41 17.73 -5.29
C GLY A 316 -6.91 17.57 -5.57
N ASN A 317 -6.32 18.51 -6.32
CA ASN A 317 -4.86 18.64 -6.45
C ASN A 317 -4.35 19.78 -5.56
N ASN A 318 -3.06 19.75 -5.22
CA ASN A 318 -2.46 20.74 -4.33
C ASN A 318 -2.03 22.00 -5.12
N LEU A 319 -3.02 22.71 -5.67
CA LEU A 319 -2.82 23.93 -6.45
C LEU A 319 -2.98 25.17 -5.56
N GLN A 320 -2.08 26.14 -5.69
CA GLN A 320 -2.17 27.40 -4.92
C GLN A 320 -3.06 28.43 -5.64
N ASP A 321 -3.54 29.44 -4.92
CA ASP A 321 -4.39 30.52 -5.48
C ASP A 321 -3.80 31.15 -6.75
N LEU A 322 -2.50 31.47 -6.73
CA LEU A 322 -1.80 32.09 -7.86
C LEU A 322 -1.76 31.17 -9.10
N ASP A 323 -1.71 29.85 -8.91
CA ASP A 323 -1.71 28.88 -10.01
C ASP A 323 -3.10 28.78 -10.65
N VAL A 324 -4.15 28.90 -9.82
CA VAL A 324 -5.55 28.90 -10.25
C VAL A 324 -5.87 30.16 -11.05
N ASP A 325 -5.38 31.33 -10.61
CA ASP A 325 -5.56 32.59 -11.33
C ASP A 325 -4.99 32.50 -12.77
N GLN A 326 -3.81 31.89 -12.95
CA GLN A 326 -3.22 31.71 -14.30
C GLN A 326 -4.06 30.81 -15.23
N LEU A 327 -4.73 29.80 -14.67
CA LEU A 327 -5.63 28.93 -15.42
C LEU A 327 -6.96 29.65 -15.72
N GLN A 328 -7.42 30.49 -14.80
CA GLN A 328 -8.63 31.30 -14.96
C GLN A 328 -8.44 32.40 -16.02
N ASP A 329 -7.30 33.08 -16.02
CA ASP A 329 -6.89 34.02 -17.09
C ASP A 329 -6.92 33.36 -18.48
N LEU A 330 -6.63 32.06 -18.52
CA LEU A 330 -6.66 31.26 -19.75
C LEU A 330 -8.07 31.01 -20.26
N VAL A 331 -9.05 30.80 -19.36
CA VAL A 331 -10.47 30.69 -19.74
C VAL A 331 -10.98 32.03 -20.28
N GLU A 332 -10.48 33.14 -19.75
CA GLU A 332 -10.86 34.50 -20.18
C GLU A 332 -10.12 34.96 -21.45
N SER A 333 -9.06 34.26 -21.86
CA SER A 333 -8.26 34.60 -23.03
C SER A 333 -8.98 34.29 -24.35
N PRO A 334 -9.01 35.22 -25.32
CA PRO A 334 -9.71 35.03 -26.61
C PRO A 334 -9.12 33.93 -27.49
N ASN A 335 -7.91 33.45 -27.17
CA ASN A 335 -7.22 32.40 -27.93
C ASN A 335 -7.41 31.00 -27.35
N SER A 336 -8.10 30.88 -26.21
CA SER A 336 -8.37 29.60 -25.56
C SER A 336 -9.73 29.03 -25.99
N LYS A 337 -9.80 27.71 -26.19
CA LYS A 337 -11.06 26.98 -26.37
C LYS A 337 -11.62 26.46 -25.05
N LEU A 338 -10.89 26.62 -23.94
CA LEU A 338 -11.30 26.12 -22.63
C LEU A 338 -12.51 26.89 -22.12
N LEU A 339 -13.64 26.20 -21.95
CA LEU A 339 -14.91 26.78 -21.48
C LEU A 339 -15.18 26.44 -20.01
N ILE A 340 -14.81 25.23 -19.59
CA ILE A 340 -15.10 24.71 -18.26
C ILE A 340 -13.78 24.38 -17.58
N LEU A 341 -13.44 25.14 -16.55
CA LEU A 341 -12.35 24.84 -15.64
C LEU A 341 -12.94 24.48 -14.28
N ARG A 342 -12.65 23.27 -13.80
CA ARG A 342 -13.01 22.84 -12.44
C ARG A 342 -11.75 22.74 -11.60
N VAL A 343 -11.64 23.63 -10.64
CA VAL A 343 -10.59 23.70 -9.62
C VAL A 343 -11.27 23.80 -8.27
N ASP A 344 -10.58 23.44 -7.18
CA ASP A 344 -11.18 23.62 -5.86
C ASP A 344 -11.32 25.11 -5.56
N ASN A 345 -12.49 25.50 -5.06
CA ASN A 345 -12.84 26.89 -4.88
C ASN A 345 -12.17 27.42 -3.61
N LEU A 346 -11.00 28.08 -3.75
CA LEU A 346 -10.29 28.69 -2.62
C LEU A 346 -11.01 29.96 -2.09
N LYS A 347 -12.02 30.47 -2.80
CA LYS A 347 -12.76 31.70 -2.45
C LYS A 347 -13.96 31.53 -1.50
N SER A 348 -14.28 30.32 -1.01
CA SER A 348 -15.39 30.11 -0.07
C SER A 348 -14.99 29.78 1.37
N SER A 349 -13.73 29.91 1.77
CA SER A 349 -13.29 29.77 3.17
C SER A 349 -13.03 31.10 3.89
N LEU A 350 -13.25 32.24 3.21
CA LEU A 350 -13.30 33.56 3.84
C LEU A 350 -14.65 33.73 4.54
N LEU A 351 -14.72 33.26 5.79
CA LEU A 351 -15.51 33.79 6.93
C LEU A 351 -15.77 32.65 7.94
N SER A 352 -14.73 32.18 8.61
CA SER A 352 -14.83 31.76 10.01
C SER A 352 -13.44 31.56 10.61
N GLU A 353 -13.10 32.52 11.47
CA GLU A 353 -12.20 32.43 12.62
C GLU A 353 -10.72 32.16 12.36
N GLU A 354 -9.93 33.19 12.67
CA GLU A 354 -8.50 33.13 12.95
C GLU A 354 -8.18 31.94 13.87
N ASN A 355 -7.49 30.95 13.32
CA ASN A 355 -6.64 30.04 14.08
C ASN A 355 -5.32 29.91 13.33
N GLU A 356 -4.33 30.69 13.77
CA GLU A 356 -2.93 30.40 13.52
C GLU A 356 -2.61 29.00 14.07
N ASN A 357 -2.63 27.96 13.22
CA ASN A 357 -1.82 26.73 13.32
C ASN A 357 -2.32 25.62 12.36
N THR A 358 -2.40 25.90 11.06
CA THR A 358 -2.48 24.80 10.09
C THR A 358 -1.11 24.16 9.94
N CYS A 359 -0.89 23.07 10.68
CA CYS A 359 0.28 22.23 10.55
C CYS A 359 0.25 21.49 9.20
N SER A 360 1.18 21.84 8.30
CA SER A 360 1.27 21.26 6.96
C SER A 360 2.01 19.92 7.02
N SER A 361 1.37 18.81 6.66
CA SER A 361 2.05 17.52 6.61
C SER A 361 2.92 17.37 5.36
N PHE A 362 4.11 16.79 5.49
CA PHE A 362 5.01 16.47 4.38
C PHE A 362 5.51 15.04 4.48
N THR A 363 5.81 14.43 3.33
CA THR A 363 6.53 13.15 3.27
C THR A 363 8.00 13.43 2.94
N PRO A 364 8.96 13.10 3.82
CA PRO A 364 10.38 13.35 3.54
C PRO A 364 10.90 12.41 2.45
N ALA A 365 11.91 12.85 1.71
CA ALA A 365 12.74 11.96 0.92
C ALA A 365 13.55 11.05 1.86
N VAL A 366 13.40 9.74 1.67
CA VAL A 366 14.00 8.67 2.48
C VAL A 366 15.28 8.21 1.80
N ASN A 367 16.41 8.36 2.49
CA ASN A 367 17.73 7.98 1.98
C ASN A 367 18.33 6.90 2.89
N PRO A 368 18.38 5.62 2.45
CA PRO A 368 19.02 4.53 3.17
C PRO A 368 20.54 4.76 3.30
N GLN A 369 21.10 4.52 4.48
CA GLN A 369 22.54 4.59 4.76
C GLN A 369 22.99 3.31 5.49
N ARG A 370 24.31 3.05 5.52
CA ARG A 370 24.88 1.89 6.23
C ARG A 370 24.50 1.81 7.73
N ASN A 371 24.20 2.96 8.36
CA ASN A 371 23.95 3.06 9.80
C ASN A 371 22.54 3.62 10.12
N GLY A 372 21.56 3.29 9.27
CA GLY A 372 20.15 3.69 9.43
C GLY A 372 19.60 4.49 8.25
N VAL A 373 18.43 5.10 8.43
CA VAL A 373 17.79 5.92 7.39
C VAL A 373 17.86 7.40 7.75
N SER A 374 18.17 8.21 6.74
CA SER A 374 18.09 9.66 6.82
C SER A 374 16.88 10.17 6.05
N TYR A 375 16.24 11.19 6.61
CA TYR A 375 15.08 11.87 6.08
C TYR A 375 15.50 13.27 5.65
N SER A 376 15.02 13.73 4.50
CA SER A 376 15.30 15.08 4.01
C SER A 376 14.03 15.73 3.49
N PHE A 377 13.85 17.01 3.80
CA PHE A 377 12.69 17.78 3.37
C PHE A 377 13.11 19.21 3.07
N ARG A 378 12.71 19.71 1.89
CA ARG A 378 12.87 21.11 1.50
C ARG A 378 11.58 21.86 1.73
N PHE A 379 11.65 22.92 2.51
CA PHE A 379 10.56 23.84 2.77
C PHE A 379 10.79 25.13 1.99
N SER A 380 9.69 25.68 1.45
CA SER A 380 9.68 26.83 0.56
C SER A 380 9.13 28.11 1.21
N GLY A 381 8.88 28.08 2.52
CA GLY A 381 8.33 29.20 3.29
C GLY A 381 8.23 28.89 4.77
N SER A 382 7.93 29.91 5.58
CA SER A 382 7.72 29.77 7.01
C SER A 382 6.43 29.01 7.33
N GLY A 383 6.42 28.21 8.39
CA GLY A 383 5.23 27.51 8.85
C GLY A 383 5.55 26.28 9.69
N LEU A 384 4.52 25.67 10.26
CA LEU A 384 4.64 24.43 11.01
C LEU A 384 4.47 23.22 10.08
N PHE A 385 5.52 22.40 9.95
CA PHE A 385 5.53 21.24 9.06
C PHE A 385 5.62 19.93 9.83
N GLN A 386 4.72 18.98 9.59
CA GLN A 386 4.74 17.64 10.21
C GLN A 386 5.23 16.57 9.25
N CYS A 387 6.27 15.84 9.64
CA CYS A 387 6.66 14.64 8.90
C CYS A 387 5.60 13.55 9.03
N SER A 388 5.06 13.10 7.90
CA SER A 388 4.09 12.02 7.82
C SER A 388 4.64 10.66 8.22
N LEU A 389 5.97 10.46 8.21
CA LEU A 389 6.61 9.18 8.55
C LEU A 389 7.09 9.09 10.00
N THR A 390 7.61 10.18 10.56
CA THR A 390 8.20 10.17 11.90
C THR A 390 7.39 10.95 12.93
N GLY A 391 6.30 11.61 12.54
CA GLY A 391 5.48 12.47 13.42
C GLY A 391 6.15 13.80 13.80
N LEU A 392 7.49 13.88 13.77
CA LEU A 392 8.29 15.06 14.07
C LEU A 392 7.81 16.33 13.35
N ARG A 393 7.60 17.41 14.10
CA ARG A 393 7.19 18.70 13.55
C ARG A 393 8.28 19.76 13.67
N PHE A 394 8.43 20.55 12.62
CA PHE A 394 9.39 21.64 12.50
C PHE A 394 8.64 22.94 12.33
N ASN A 395 8.85 23.91 13.21
CA ASN A 395 8.43 25.28 12.95
C ASN A 395 9.55 26.00 12.19
N ILE A 396 9.31 26.18 10.90
CA ILE A 396 10.24 26.72 9.93
C ILE A 396 10.02 28.22 9.79
N THR A 397 11.10 29.01 9.72
CA THR A 397 11.03 30.47 9.62
C THR A 397 11.31 31.02 8.23
N HIS A 398 12.06 30.30 7.40
CA HIS A 398 12.44 30.70 6.05
C HIS A 398 12.77 29.47 5.21
N GLU A 399 12.95 29.64 3.91
CA GLU A 399 13.24 28.53 3.00
C GLU A 399 14.57 27.81 3.29
N GLY A 400 14.63 26.51 3.00
CA GLY A 400 15.80 25.69 3.32
C GLY A 400 15.54 24.18 3.25
N GLU A 401 16.54 23.40 3.62
CA GLU A 401 16.48 21.94 3.66
C GLU A 401 16.79 21.44 5.07
N VAL A 402 15.88 20.67 5.65
CA VAL A 402 16.14 19.95 6.90
C VAL A 402 16.47 18.52 6.55
N LYS A 403 17.61 18.06 7.06
CA LYS A 403 18.00 16.65 7.04
C LYS A 403 17.98 16.16 8.47
N TYR A 404 17.37 15.02 8.72
CA TYR A 404 17.40 14.44 10.05
C TYR A 404 17.41 12.92 9.99
N ARG A 405 17.89 12.31 11.06
CA ARG A 405 17.89 10.86 11.24
C ARG A 405 17.52 10.55 12.67
N THR A 406 16.81 9.44 12.86
CA THR A 406 16.69 8.85 14.19
C THR A 406 17.97 8.11 14.50
N LEU A 407 18.45 8.25 15.73
CA LEU A 407 19.57 7.52 16.27
C LEU A 407 19.07 6.59 17.38
N ILE A 408 19.67 5.41 17.46
CA ILE A 408 19.58 4.56 18.65
C ILE A 408 20.59 5.11 19.65
N TRP A 409 20.16 5.30 20.89
CA TRP A 409 20.98 5.89 21.95
C TRP A 409 21.24 4.86 23.06
N ASP A 410 22.42 4.94 23.68
CA ASP A 410 22.77 4.08 24.81
C ASP A 410 22.20 4.65 26.12
N GLN A 411 21.42 3.84 26.84
CA GLN A 411 20.81 4.23 28.11
C GLN A 411 21.85 4.56 29.20
N THR A 412 23.11 4.14 29.05
CA THR A 412 24.20 4.47 29.98
C THR A 412 24.56 5.95 30.01
N LEU A 413 24.36 6.68 28.92
CA LEU A 413 24.65 8.12 28.85
C LEU A 413 23.72 8.97 29.72
N LEU A 414 22.54 8.46 30.09
CA LEU A 414 21.56 9.12 30.98
C LEU A 414 21.69 8.69 32.45
N GLY A 415 22.43 7.61 32.73
CA GLY A 415 22.56 7.01 34.06
C GLY A 415 23.18 7.95 35.12
N SER A 416 23.94 8.96 34.70
CA SER A 416 24.50 9.98 35.59
C SER A 416 23.49 11.09 35.97
N MET A 417 22.38 11.22 35.23
CA MET A 417 21.41 12.30 35.38
C MET A 417 20.04 11.87 35.93
N ASN A 418 19.84 10.57 36.26
CA ASN A 418 18.54 10.01 36.68
C ASN A 418 17.39 10.26 35.68
N LEU A 419 17.71 10.40 34.39
CA LEU A 419 16.74 10.69 33.33
C LEU A 419 16.38 9.41 32.58
N GLN A 420 15.09 9.19 32.30
CA GLN A 420 14.63 8.07 31.47
C GLN A 420 14.28 8.59 30.09
N ALA A 421 14.74 7.94 29.01
CA ALA A 421 14.39 8.35 27.65
C ALA A 421 12.88 8.24 27.43
N GLY A 422 12.26 9.33 26.96
CA GLY A 422 10.82 9.45 26.66
C GLY A 422 10.49 9.44 25.17
N GLY A 423 11.47 9.19 24.31
CA GLY A 423 11.28 9.13 22.86
C GLY A 423 12.58 8.93 22.06
N PRO A 424 12.50 8.89 20.72
CA PRO A 424 13.67 8.83 19.84
C PRO A 424 14.66 9.97 20.04
N LEU A 425 15.95 9.66 19.83
CA LEU A 425 16.98 10.65 19.58
C LEU A 425 16.94 11.07 18.11
N PHE A 426 16.75 12.36 17.83
CA PHE A 426 16.84 12.90 16.48
C PHE A 426 18.15 13.67 16.30
N SER A 427 18.95 13.28 15.31
CA SER A 427 20.05 14.11 14.81
C SER A 427 19.52 14.93 13.64
N ILE A 428 19.48 16.25 13.80
CA ILE A 428 18.89 17.21 12.88
C ILE A 428 19.98 18.14 12.35
N GLU A 429 19.96 18.39 11.05
CA GLU A 429 20.83 19.29 10.32
C GLU A 429 19.97 20.24 9.50
N SER A 430 20.25 21.55 9.59
CA SER A 430 19.50 22.58 8.86
C SER A 430 20.33 23.84 8.62
N PRO A 431 19.97 24.68 7.62
CA PRO A 431 20.59 25.98 7.46
C PRO A 431 20.36 26.84 8.69
N GLN A 432 21.36 27.65 9.03
CA GLN A 432 21.32 28.47 10.24
C GLN A 432 20.06 29.34 10.28
N GLY A 433 19.37 29.28 11.42
CA GLY A 433 18.19 30.08 11.68
C GLY A 433 16.88 29.54 11.13
N SER A 434 16.88 28.44 10.37
CA SER A 434 15.69 27.97 9.63
C SER A 434 14.63 27.32 10.51
N ILE A 435 14.99 26.90 11.72
CA ILE A 435 14.09 26.23 12.67
C ILE A 435 14.10 27.01 13.99
N ASN A 436 12.95 27.53 14.41
CA ASN A 436 12.84 28.19 15.72
C ASN A 436 12.30 27.27 16.82
N GLN A 437 11.45 26.31 16.46
CA GLN A 437 10.84 25.35 17.38
C GLN A 437 10.79 23.94 16.79
N LEU A 438 10.96 22.95 17.66
CA LEU A 438 10.73 21.54 17.37
C LEU A 438 9.53 21.05 18.19
N GLN A 439 8.66 20.25 17.58
CA GLN A 439 7.66 19.49 18.32
C GLN A 439 7.98 18.00 18.19
N LEU A 440 8.45 17.41 19.30
CA LEU A 440 8.87 16.01 19.37
C LEU A 440 7.67 15.13 19.74
N PRO A 441 7.37 14.06 18.97
CA PRO A 441 6.27 13.17 19.31
C PRO A 441 6.54 12.39 20.60
N HIS A 442 5.52 12.16 21.41
CA HIS A 442 5.57 11.31 22.59
C HIS A 442 4.30 10.46 22.73
N CYS A 443 4.42 9.36 23.47
CA CYS A 443 3.32 8.47 23.85
C CYS A 443 3.07 8.49 25.38
N GLU A 444 3.45 9.59 26.03
CA GLU A 444 3.34 9.76 27.50
C GLU A 444 1.94 10.16 27.96
N PRO A 445 1.29 9.35 28.82
CA PRO A 445 0.02 9.66 29.49
C PRO A 445 0.09 10.97 30.27
N GLU A 446 -0.84 11.90 29.99
CA GLU A 446 -0.95 13.31 30.44
C GLU A 446 0.22 13.92 31.28
N PRO A 447 0.84 15.03 30.85
CA PRO A 447 1.95 15.62 31.60
C PRO A 447 1.45 16.49 32.76
N PRO A 448 1.89 16.29 34.01
CA PRO A 448 2.16 17.43 34.87
C PRO A 448 3.37 18.15 34.27
N SER A 449 3.24 19.44 34.02
CA SER A 449 4.13 20.32 33.24
C SER A 449 5.63 20.35 33.60
N GLU A 450 6.08 19.50 34.53
CA GLU A 450 7.45 19.40 35.04
C GLU A 450 8.13 18.05 34.73
N SER A 451 7.41 17.07 34.17
CA SER A 451 7.92 15.71 33.98
C SER A 451 8.67 15.46 32.67
N LEU A 452 8.57 16.34 31.67
CA LEU A 452 9.24 16.15 30.38
C LEU A 452 10.25 17.25 30.12
N SER A 453 11.40 16.89 29.57
CA SER A 453 12.43 17.84 29.17
C SER A 453 13.20 17.30 27.97
N VAL A 454 13.81 18.20 27.20
CA VAL A 454 14.51 17.83 25.97
C VAL A 454 16.00 18.08 26.13
N LEU A 455 16.80 17.03 25.99
CA LEU A 455 18.25 17.12 26.00
C LEU A 455 18.68 17.52 24.59
N HIS A 456 19.33 18.67 24.48
CA HIS A 456 19.80 19.22 23.22
C HIS A 456 21.33 19.30 23.20
N ILE A 457 21.94 18.48 22.36
CA ILE A 457 23.39 18.38 22.20
C ILE A 457 23.78 19.06 20.89
N THR A 458 24.68 20.04 20.96
CA THR A 458 25.20 20.79 19.82
C THR A 458 26.72 20.80 19.83
N ASP A 459 27.37 21.29 18.76
CA ASP A 459 28.83 21.44 18.74
C ASP A 459 29.36 22.36 19.86
N ASP A 460 28.51 23.23 20.40
CA ASP A 460 28.85 24.21 21.45
C ASP A 460 28.62 23.67 22.89
N GLY A 461 28.10 22.43 23.01
CA GLY A 461 27.85 21.76 24.28
C GLY A 461 26.44 21.19 24.42
N THR A 462 26.17 20.64 25.61
CA THR A 462 24.88 20.01 25.97
C THR A 462 24.03 20.97 26.80
N SER A 463 22.77 21.11 26.45
CA SER A 463 21.80 21.99 27.12
C SER A 463 20.48 21.28 27.39
N LEU A 464 19.81 21.65 28.48
CA LEU A 464 18.48 21.15 28.83
C LEU A 464 17.42 22.15 28.39
N LEU A 465 16.59 21.79 27.43
CA LEU A 465 15.48 22.62 26.97
C LEU A 465 14.21 22.27 27.76
N GLN A 466 13.62 23.27 28.38
CA GLN A 466 12.31 23.15 29.02
C GLN A 466 11.20 23.21 27.96
N PRO A 467 10.16 22.36 28.05
CA PRO A 467 9.00 22.45 27.17
C PRO A 467 8.33 23.81 27.23
N VAL A 468 8.06 24.38 26.06
CA VAL A 468 7.22 25.57 25.91
C VAL A 468 5.75 25.19 26.11
N THR A 469 5.36 24.06 25.55
CA THR A 469 4.01 23.49 25.66
C THR A 469 4.11 21.99 25.45
N VAL A 470 3.35 21.21 26.22
CA VAL A 470 3.18 19.78 25.97
C VAL A 470 1.74 19.55 25.55
N THR A 471 1.56 18.97 24.37
CA THR A 471 0.25 18.59 23.83
C THR A 471 -0.02 17.10 24.14
N GLN A 472 -1.17 16.57 23.74
CA GLN A 472 -1.45 15.13 23.90
C GLN A 472 -0.51 14.21 23.10
N THR A 473 0.26 14.72 22.14
CA THR A 473 1.09 13.88 21.26
C THR A 473 2.48 14.45 21.01
N HIS A 474 2.74 15.71 21.35
CA HIS A 474 4.00 16.39 21.06
C HIS A 474 4.46 17.31 22.18
N VAL A 475 5.77 17.29 22.46
CA VAL A 475 6.48 18.26 23.31
C VAL A 475 7.06 19.36 22.42
N VAL A 476 6.63 20.60 22.62
CA VAL A 476 7.12 21.78 21.89
C VAL A 476 8.30 22.39 22.65
N VAL A 477 9.45 22.55 21.99
CA VAL A 477 10.64 23.20 22.56
C VAL A 477 11.20 24.27 21.61
N ASN A 478 11.68 25.37 22.17
CA ASN A 478 12.46 26.36 21.45
C ASN A 478 13.89 25.84 21.25
N VAL A 479 14.41 25.93 20.03
CA VAL A 479 15.78 25.49 19.69
C VAL A 479 16.62 26.70 19.27
N PRO A 480 17.08 27.54 20.24
CA PRO A 480 17.66 28.84 19.92
C PRO A 480 18.91 28.75 19.03
N HIS A 481 19.71 27.68 19.15
CA HIS A 481 20.92 27.46 18.35
C HIS A 481 20.66 26.97 16.92
N LEU A 482 19.47 26.42 16.63
CA LEU A 482 18.99 26.18 15.26
C LEU A 482 18.22 27.40 14.70
N SER A 483 17.92 28.38 15.56
CA SER A 483 17.22 29.63 15.26
C SER A 483 18.18 30.81 15.07
N ALA A 484 17.72 31.90 14.44
CA ALA A 484 18.54 33.09 14.19
C ALA A 484 18.93 33.86 15.48
N PHE A 485 18.33 33.53 16.62
CA PHE A 485 18.53 34.20 17.90
C PHE A 485 19.28 33.33 18.93
N GLY A 486 20.53 33.00 18.61
CA GLY A 486 21.48 32.39 19.55
C GLY A 486 22.74 33.27 19.66
N ILE A 487 22.90 33.97 20.78
CA ILE A 487 24.11 34.74 21.09
C ILE A 487 25.26 33.75 21.31
N VAL A 488 26.29 33.79 20.45
CA VAL A 488 27.75 33.69 20.70
C VAL A 488 28.48 33.17 19.44
N ASN A 489 29.53 33.92 19.05
CA ASN A 489 30.60 33.64 18.07
C ASN A 489 30.26 33.59 16.56
N MET A 490 30.16 34.81 16.02
CA MET A 490 29.83 35.17 14.64
C MET A 490 30.94 34.94 13.59
N ILE A 491 32.08 34.31 13.92
CA ILE A 491 33.26 34.34 13.01
C ILE A 491 33.61 32.98 12.36
N GLN A 492 32.98 31.86 12.73
CA GLN A 492 33.40 30.54 12.19
C GLN A 492 32.33 29.67 11.52
N ARG A 493 31.07 30.12 11.37
CA ARG A 493 29.96 29.26 10.89
C ARG A 493 29.37 29.58 9.52
N ILE A 494 29.94 30.51 8.76
CA ILE A 494 29.35 31.02 7.49
C ILE A 494 29.29 29.96 6.36
N LEU A 495 29.89 28.76 6.52
CA LEU A 495 30.01 27.76 5.46
C LEU A 495 29.48 26.36 5.78
N THR A 496 28.90 26.10 6.96
CA THR A 496 28.40 24.76 7.33
C THR A 496 27.06 24.84 8.07
N GLY A 497 26.09 24.00 7.69
CA GLY A 497 24.79 23.88 8.36
C GLY A 497 24.94 23.54 9.86
N VAL A 498 23.95 23.90 10.66
CA VAL A 498 23.98 23.63 12.11
C VAL A 498 23.49 22.21 12.36
N ARG A 499 24.24 21.45 13.17
CA ARG A 499 23.89 20.10 13.60
C ARG A 499 23.53 20.10 15.08
N GLY A 500 22.38 19.50 15.41
CA GLY A 500 21.92 19.32 16.78
C GLY A 500 21.31 17.94 16.98
N GLN A 501 21.41 17.41 18.19
CA GLN A 501 20.69 16.20 18.59
C GLN A 501 19.67 16.56 19.66
N ALA A 502 18.42 16.10 19.49
CA ALA A 502 17.34 16.34 20.44
C ALA A 502 16.75 15.02 20.93
N LEU A 503 16.69 14.84 22.26
CA LEU A 503 16.13 13.67 22.92
C LEU A 503 15.09 14.09 23.96
N LEU A 504 13.91 13.48 23.92
CA LEU A 504 12.91 13.65 24.96
C LEU A 504 13.23 12.73 26.15
N PHE A 505 13.12 13.22 27.38
CA PHE A 505 13.29 12.41 28.59
C PHE A 505 12.30 12.80 29.70
N GLN A 506 12.04 11.84 30.60
CA GLN A 506 11.12 11.96 31.72
C GLN A 506 11.86 12.18 33.05
N ASN A 507 11.50 13.26 33.74
CA ASN A 507 11.93 13.62 35.09
C ASN A 507 10.98 12.96 36.11
N SER A 508 11.50 11.96 36.82
CA SER A 508 10.92 11.28 37.99
C SER A 508 9.79 10.27 37.74
N LYS A 509 9.98 9.08 38.30
CA LYS A 509 9.11 7.90 38.15
C LYS A 509 7.89 7.97 39.07
N LYS A 510 6.68 7.84 38.51
CA LYS A 510 5.72 6.90 39.10
C LYS A 510 6.17 5.51 38.66
N LYS A 511 6.50 4.61 39.60
CA LYS A 511 6.79 3.22 39.25
C LYS A 511 5.49 2.58 38.73
N CYS A 512 5.39 2.42 37.43
CA CYS A 512 4.33 1.67 36.74
C CYS A 512 5.01 0.70 35.76
N LEU A 513 4.34 -0.42 35.47
CA LEU A 513 4.73 -1.33 34.41
C LEU A 513 4.27 -0.71 33.09
N SER A 514 5.20 -0.39 32.19
CA SER A 514 4.90 0.19 30.88
C SER A 514 5.01 -0.87 29.80
N ILE A 515 3.93 -1.11 29.05
CA ILE A 515 3.93 -2.00 27.89
C ILE A 515 3.86 -1.18 26.62
N HIS A 516 4.79 -1.46 25.71
CA HIS A 516 4.92 -0.85 24.41
C HIS A 516 4.41 -1.80 23.33
N VAL A 517 3.39 -1.39 22.57
CA VAL A 517 2.80 -2.19 21.49
C VAL A 517 3.30 -1.65 20.15
N ILE A 518 4.03 -2.49 19.40
CA ILE A 518 4.55 -2.18 18.07
C ILE A 518 3.80 -3.04 17.05
N LEU A 519 3.09 -2.39 16.11
CA LEU A 519 2.43 -3.09 15.00
C LEU A 519 3.36 -3.11 13.78
N LEU A 520 3.74 -4.32 13.34
CA LEU A 520 4.67 -4.52 12.23
C LEU A 520 3.93 -4.91 10.95
N PRO A 521 4.06 -4.12 9.86
CA PRO A 521 3.57 -4.50 8.54
C PRO A 521 4.23 -5.77 8.00
N SER A 522 3.54 -6.55 7.17
CA SER A 522 4.03 -7.83 6.63
C SER A 522 5.29 -7.70 5.76
N ASN A 523 5.56 -6.51 5.22
CA ASN A 523 6.75 -6.21 4.43
C ASN A 523 7.99 -5.84 5.27
N VAL A 524 7.87 -5.79 6.61
CA VAL A 524 9.00 -5.55 7.51
C VAL A 524 9.61 -6.90 7.93
N PRO A 525 10.89 -7.16 7.65
CA PRO A 525 11.52 -8.41 8.07
C PRO A 525 11.66 -8.50 9.59
N LEU A 526 11.02 -9.51 10.19
CA LEU A 526 11.00 -9.72 11.64
C LEU A 526 12.41 -9.86 12.24
N TYR A 527 13.39 -10.37 11.49
CA TYR A 527 14.77 -10.51 11.97
C TYR A 527 15.44 -9.15 12.23
N GLU A 528 15.12 -8.11 11.46
CA GLU A 528 15.69 -6.77 11.66
C GLU A 528 15.17 -6.15 12.94
N VAL A 529 13.87 -6.30 13.21
CA VAL A 529 13.25 -5.82 14.47
C VAL A 529 13.82 -6.57 15.67
N LYS A 530 14.03 -7.89 15.52
CA LYS A 530 14.58 -8.76 16.58
C LYS A 530 15.98 -8.36 17.03
N GLU A 531 16.79 -7.82 16.14
CA GLU A 531 18.13 -7.35 16.48
C GLU A 531 18.08 -6.18 17.47
N PHE A 532 17.08 -5.31 17.34
CA PHE A 532 16.89 -4.10 18.14
C PHE A 532 16.02 -4.28 19.39
N HIS A 533 15.11 -5.26 19.40
CA HIS A 533 14.14 -5.51 20.48
C HIS A 533 14.28 -6.92 21.09
N ARG A 534 15.51 -7.33 21.42
CA ARG A 534 15.84 -8.72 21.80
C ARG A 534 15.01 -9.29 22.97
N ASP A 535 14.56 -8.42 23.88
CA ASP A 535 13.81 -8.79 25.08
C ASP A 535 12.28 -8.62 24.93
N SER A 536 11.77 -8.43 23.71
CA SER A 536 10.34 -8.26 23.42
C SER A 536 9.65 -9.57 23.06
N GLU A 537 8.35 -9.65 23.33
CA GLU A 537 7.50 -10.77 22.90
C GLU A 537 6.98 -10.53 21.48
N TYR A 538 7.09 -11.54 20.61
CA TYR A 538 6.74 -11.46 19.20
C TYR A 538 5.52 -12.33 18.91
N ILE A 539 4.42 -11.70 18.52
CA ILE A 539 3.15 -12.37 18.30
C ILE A 539 2.76 -12.22 16.84
N MET A 540 2.51 -13.34 16.16
CA MET A 540 2.00 -13.34 14.79
C MET A 540 0.49 -13.13 14.78
N ALA A 541 0.02 -12.15 14.00
CA ALA A 541 -1.40 -11.99 13.73
C ALA A 541 -1.87 -13.01 12.66
N PRO A 542 -3.09 -13.56 12.78
CA PRO A 542 -3.66 -14.46 11.77
C PRO A 542 -3.97 -13.72 10.45
N ALA A 543 -4.10 -14.48 9.35
CA ALA A 543 -4.15 -13.92 7.99
C ALA A 543 -5.42 -13.10 7.68
N ASP A 544 -6.45 -13.23 8.49
CA ASP A 544 -7.70 -12.47 8.47
C ASP A 544 -7.58 -11.09 9.14
N CYS A 545 -6.54 -10.86 9.93
CA CYS A 545 -6.25 -9.59 10.57
C CYS A 545 -5.48 -8.64 9.62
N VAL A 546 -6.17 -8.15 8.59
CA VAL A 546 -5.60 -7.25 7.57
C VAL A 546 -5.88 -5.79 7.90
N PHE A 547 -4.82 -5.02 8.11
CA PHE A 547 -4.89 -3.57 8.27
C PHE A 547 -4.62 -2.86 6.95
N TYR A 548 -5.45 -1.89 6.60
CA TYR A 548 -5.28 -1.07 5.40
C TYR A 548 -4.60 0.26 5.72
N LYS A 549 -3.87 0.80 4.73
CA LYS A 549 -3.27 2.13 4.83
C LYS A 549 -4.34 3.18 5.14
N ASP A 550 -4.01 4.12 6.02
CA ASP A 550 -4.87 5.23 6.44
C ASP A 550 -6.09 4.85 7.31
N GLN A 551 -6.28 3.56 7.62
CA GLN A 551 -7.22 3.14 8.65
C GLN A 551 -6.77 3.61 10.02
N THR A 552 -7.72 3.76 10.94
CA THR A 552 -7.44 4.15 12.31
C THR A 552 -7.83 3.02 13.23
N CYS A 553 -6.97 2.67 14.18
CA CYS A 553 -7.23 1.62 15.16
C CYS A 553 -7.11 2.17 16.58
N THR A 554 -7.81 1.52 17.51
CA THR A 554 -7.69 1.78 18.95
C THR A 554 -7.12 0.55 19.63
N CYS A 555 -6.38 0.77 20.73
CA CYS A 555 -5.87 -0.29 21.58
C CYS A 555 -6.58 -0.23 22.93
N HIS A 556 -7.02 -1.38 23.42
CA HIS A 556 -7.70 -1.53 24.70
C HIS A 556 -7.03 -2.64 25.51
N SER A 557 -7.20 -2.55 26.81
CA SER A 557 -6.66 -3.50 27.78
C SER A 557 -7.75 -4.00 28.72
N GLU A 558 -7.78 -5.31 29.01
CA GLU A 558 -8.68 -5.87 30.01
C GLU A 558 -7.92 -6.44 31.24
N PRO A 559 -8.40 -6.17 32.47
CA PRO A 559 -9.59 -5.36 32.81
C PRO A 559 -9.39 -3.85 32.51
N GLY A 560 -10.46 -3.18 32.08
CA GLY A 560 -10.42 -1.76 31.71
C GLY A 560 -10.06 -0.85 32.89
N GLY A 561 -9.32 0.24 32.61
CA GLY A 561 -8.86 1.19 33.63
C GLY A 561 -7.39 1.60 33.52
N PHE A 562 -6.67 1.10 32.51
CA PHE A 562 -5.30 1.52 32.21
C PHE A 562 -5.28 2.67 31.22
N GLU A 563 -4.24 3.50 31.33
CA GLU A 563 -4.05 4.64 30.43
C GLU A 563 -3.31 4.18 29.18
N ILE A 564 -3.93 4.43 28.02
CA ILE A 564 -3.43 4.01 26.71
C ILE A 564 -3.28 5.24 25.84
N GLN A 565 -2.07 5.46 25.31
CA GLN A 565 -1.78 6.61 24.47
C GLN A 565 -1.02 6.23 23.20
N PRO A 566 -1.44 6.75 22.03
CA PRO A 566 -2.65 7.55 21.80
C PRO A 566 -3.92 6.71 21.97
N SER A 567 -5.05 7.35 22.27
CA SER A 567 -6.36 6.66 22.35
C SER A 567 -6.77 6.06 21.00
N GLN A 568 -6.30 6.65 19.91
CA GLN A 568 -6.55 6.21 18.55
C GLN A 568 -5.33 6.57 17.67
N ALA A 569 -4.88 5.64 16.82
CA ALA A 569 -3.72 5.82 15.93
C ALA A 569 -4.05 5.51 14.47
N LYS A 570 -3.58 6.35 13.54
CA LYS A 570 -3.68 6.11 12.10
C LYS A 570 -2.57 5.17 11.64
N LEU A 571 -2.93 4.10 10.96
CA LEU A 571 -2.01 3.11 10.42
C LEU A 571 -1.42 3.62 9.11
N LEU A 572 -0.11 3.84 9.12
CA LEU A 572 0.63 4.27 7.94
C LEU A 572 1.30 3.05 7.32
N ALA A 573 1.15 2.90 6.00
CA ALA A 573 1.92 1.91 5.26
C ALA A 573 3.38 2.39 5.20
N ASN A 574 4.30 1.53 5.61
CA ASN A 574 5.75 1.73 5.62
C ASN A 574 6.25 2.64 6.76
N TYR A 575 6.41 2.06 7.94
CA TYR A 575 7.36 2.62 8.91
C TYR A 575 8.77 2.49 8.31
N GLY A 576 9.57 3.56 8.39
CA GLY A 576 11.02 3.46 8.16
C GLY A 576 11.67 2.52 9.19
N PRO A 577 13.00 2.32 9.18
CA PRO A 577 13.70 1.33 10.01
C PRO A 577 13.71 1.65 11.52
N ASN A 578 12.86 2.57 11.99
CA ASN A 578 12.73 2.95 13.39
C ASN A 578 11.34 2.50 13.89
N TYR A 579 11.33 1.49 14.76
CA TYR A 579 10.13 0.89 15.31
C TYR A 579 9.71 1.65 16.57
N TYR A 580 8.69 2.49 16.45
CA TYR A 580 8.13 3.21 17.59
C TYR A 580 6.96 2.45 18.19
N PRO A 581 6.78 2.51 19.53
CA PRO A 581 5.53 2.05 20.12
C PRO A 581 4.38 2.86 19.53
N LEU A 582 3.48 2.16 18.85
CA LEU A 582 2.26 2.77 18.34
C LEU A 582 1.30 3.06 19.49
N PHE A 583 1.32 2.23 20.53
CA PHE A 583 0.58 2.43 21.77
C PHE A 583 1.47 2.15 22.98
N THR A 584 1.30 2.94 24.04
CA THR A 584 1.89 2.69 25.36
C THR A 584 0.78 2.48 26.38
N MET A 585 0.90 1.44 27.21
CA MET A 585 -0.03 1.12 28.29
C MET A 585 0.69 1.23 29.63
N CYS A 586 0.17 2.05 30.54
CA CYS A 586 0.69 2.20 31.90
C CYS A 586 -0.13 1.37 32.89
N LEU A 587 0.53 0.40 33.52
CA LEU A 587 -0.07 -0.59 34.41
C LEU A 587 0.42 -0.44 35.86
N PRO A 588 -0.42 -0.74 36.86
CA PRO A 588 0.03 -0.95 38.24
C PRO A 588 1.14 -2.01 38.33
N LEU A 589 2.06 -1.85 39.28
CA LEU A 589 3.15 -2.82 39.52
C LEU A 589 2.67 -4.21 39.95
N SER A 590 1.40 -4.33 40.36
CA SER A 590 0.77 -5.57 40.79
C SER A 590 0.05 -6.32 39.67
N THR A 591 0.13 -5.85 38.42
CA THR A 591 -0.56 -6.50 37.29
C THR A 591 0.22 -7.74 36.86
N GLU A 592 -0.40 -8.92 37.02
CA GLU A 592 0.16 -10.22 36.62
C GLU A 592 -0.27 -10.65 35.21
N GLU A 593 -1.40 -10.12 34.71
CA GLU A 593 -1.97 -10.47 33.42
C GLU A 593 -2.64 -9.25 32.78
N VAL A 594 -2.51 -9.11 31.46
CA VAL A 594 -3.21 -8.10 30.66
C VAL A 594 -3.65 -8.70 29.33
N THR A 595 -4.90 -8.45 28.93
CA THR A 595 -5.35 -8.77 27.57
C THR A 595 -5.29 -7.52 26.72
N VAL A 596 -4.57 -7.57 25.60
CA VAL A 596 -4.45 -6.49 24.61
C VAL A 596 -5.44 -6.73 23.49
N VAL A 597 -6.28 -5.75 23.18
CA VAL A 597 -7.30 -5.82 22.14
C VAL A 597 -7.12 -4.66 21.18
N ILE A 598 -7.03 -4.96 19.88
CA ILE A 598 -7.02 -3.95 18.82
C ILE A 598 -8.41 -3.94 18.17
N LYS A 599 -8.96 -2.74 18.01
CA LYS A 599 -10.25 -2.51 17.37
C LYS A 599 -10.13 -1.60 16.15
N ASP A 600 -11.08 -1.73 15.23
CA ASP A 600 -11.23 -0.84 14.08
C ASP A 600 -11.97 0.47 14.43
N GLN A 601 -12.22 1.32 13.42
CA GLN A 601 -12.95 2.58 13.60
C GLN A 601 -14.42 2.41 14.03
N GLN A 602 -14.98 1.20 13.88
CA GLN A 602 -16.36 0.85 14.22
C GLN A 602 -16.45 0.16 15.60
N ASP A 603 -15.36 0.15 16.37
CA ASP A 603 -15.23 -0.52 17.67
C ASP A 603 -15.36 -2.06 17.59
N GLN A 604 -15.15 -2.65 16.40
CA GLN A 604 -15.11 -4.10 16.24
C GLN A 604 -13.73 -4.64 16.60
N VAL A 605 -13.70 -5.75 17.35
CA VAL A 605 -12.45 -6.44 17.71
C VAL A 605 -11.89 -7.13 16.49
N ILE A 606 -10.73 -6.65 16.03
CA ILE A 606 -10.01 -7.22 14.89
C ILE A 606 -8.85 -8.12 15.34
N TRP A 607 -8.32 -7.89 16.54
CA TRP A 607 -7.30 -8.74 17.12
C TRP A 607 -7.31 -8.68 18.64
N GLN A 608 -7.00 -9.78 19.32
CA GLN A 608 -6.86 -9.84 20.76
C GLN A 608 -5.77 -10.84 21.18
N TYR A 609 -5.05 -10.54 22.25
CA TYR A 609 -4.02 -11.41 22.81
C TYR A 609 -3.89 -11.24 24.31
N LYS A 610 -3.71 -12.36 25.02
CA LYS A 610 -3.57 -12.41 26.48
C LYS A 610 -2.11 -12.57 26.86
N LEU A 611 -1.56 -11.58 27.56
CA LEU A 611 -0.16 -11.47 27.96
C LEU A 611 -0.01 -11.73 29.48
N LEU A 612 0.93 -12.61 29.85
CA LEU A 612 1.32 -12.86 31.23
C LEU A 612 2.58 -12.04 31.57
N LEU A 613 2.52 -11.24 32.62
CA LEU A 613 3.62 -10.37 33.03
C LEU A 613 4.47 -11.07 34.10
N PRO A 614 5.79 -11.26 33.88
CA PRO A 614 6.65 -11.85 34.90
C PRO A 614 6.82 -10.88 36.08
N GLY A 615 6.81 -11.40 37.31
CA GLY A 615 7.05 -10.61 38.51
C GLY A 615 8.46 -10.00 38.49
N ILE A 616 8.59 -8.76 38.98
CA ILE A 616 9.84 -7.97 38.96
C ILE A 616 11.04 -8.74 39.53
N GLU A 617 10.83 -9.56 40.58
CA GLU A 617 11.88 -10.37 41.22
C GLU A 617 12.47 -11.48 40.33
N GLU A 618 11.76 -11.89 39.27
CA GLU A 618 12.19 -12.93 38.34
C GLU A 618 12.98 -12.32 37.17
N GLN A 619 12.59 -11.11 36.72
CA GLN A 619 13.32 -10.33 35.72
C GLN A 619 14.72 -9.91 36.20
N GLU A 620 14.83 -9.39 37.42
CA GLU A 620 16.13 -9.01 38.00
C GLU A 620 17.06 -10.23 38.18
N ARG A 621 16.48 -11.40 38.47
CA ARG A 621 17.21 -12.67 38.63
C ARG A 621 17.76 -13.20 37.31
N GLN A 622 17.00 -13.08 36.22
CA GLN A 622 17.40 -13.54 34.89
C GLN A 622 18.51 -12.64 34.31
N GLN A 623 18.39 -11.32 34.45
CA GLN A 623 19.42 -10.37 34.01
C GLN A 623 20.76 -10.60 34.72
N SER A 624 20.71 -10.86 36.03
CA SER A 624 21.89 -11.15 36.84
C SER A 624 22.57 -12.47 36.43
N LEU A 625 21.79 -13.49 36.04
CA LEU A 625 22.32 -14.76 35.52
C LEU A 625 23.03 -14.58 34.18
N PHE A 626 22.44 -13.80 33.28
CA PHE A 626 22.96 -13.49 31.95
C PHE A 626 24.30 -12.73 32.01
N ASN A 627 24.41 -11.72 32.87
CA ASN A 627 25.64 -10.96 33.07
C ASN A 627 26.80 -11.82 33.58
N LYS A 628 26.52 -12.77 34.48
CA LYS A 628 27.54 -13.71 34.99
C LYS A 628 28.08 -14.61 33.88
N GLN A 629 27.23 -15.05 32.95
CA GLN A 629 27.66 -15.86 31.81
C GLN A 629 28.56 -15.07 30.84
N LYS A 630 28.13 -13.87 30.43
CA LYS A 630 28.94 -13.00 29.54
C LYS A 630 30.30 -12.64 30.12
N LEU A 631 30.37 -12.36 31.43
CA LEU A 631 31.62 -12.03 32.09
C LEU A 631 32.65 -13.17 31.95
N ARG A 632 32.22 -14.44 32.06
CA ARG A 632 33.08 -15.62 31.86
C ARG A 632 33.61 -15.74 30.44
N GLU A 633 32.79 -15.43 29.45
CA GLU A 633 33.15 -15.49 28.02
C GLU A 633 34.23 -14.45 27.65
N ILE A 634 34.20 -13.27 28.28
CA ILE A 634 35.19 -12.21 28.00
C ILE A 634 36.46 -12.27 28.85
N ARG A 635 36.55 -13.21 29.79
CA ARG A 635 37.62 -13.29 30.82
C ARG A 635 39.03 -13.11 30.23
N THR A 636 39.36 -13.89 29.20
CA THR A 636 40.70 -13.89 28.60
C THR A 636 41.04 -12.54 27.99
N LYS A 637 40.11 -11.97 27.21
CA LYS A 637 40.33 -10.67 26.55
C LYS A 637 40.32 -9.53 27.57
N PHE A 638 39.54 -9.62 28.65
CA PHE A 638 39.54 -8.65 29.73
C PHE A 638 40.92 -8.58 30.39
N ILE A 639 41.51 -9.73 30.73
CA ILE A 639 42.85 -9.82 31.32
C ILE A 639 43.91 -9.22 30.37
N GLU A 640 43.79 -9.45 29.06
CA GLU A 640 44.74 -8.99 28.05
C GLU A 640 44.64 -7.48 27.76
N LYS A 641 43.42 -6.94 27.70
CA LYS A 641 43.15 -5.61 27.12
C LYS A 641 42.85 -4.50 28.13
N VAL A 642 42.45 -4.83 29.37
CA VAL A 642 42.16 -3.78 30.37
C VAL A 642 43.44 -3.00 30.69
N SER A 643 43.34 -1.68 30.77
CA SER A 643 44.49 -0.82 31.10
C SER A 643 44.68 -0.72 32.63
N ASP A 644 45.91 -0.46 33.11
CA ASP A 644 46.16 -0.24 34.54
C ASP A 644 45.32 0.93 35.12
N PRO A 645 45.19 2.10 34.45
CA PRO A 645 44.32 3.18 34.91
C PRO A 645 42.86 2.77 35.05
N THR A 646 42.33 2.03 34.06
CA THR A 646 40.96 1.50 34.09
C THR A 646 40.80 0.53 35.25
N LEU A 647 41.78 -0.34 35.48
CA LEU A 647 41.76 -1.31 36.57
C LEU A 647 41.78 -0.65 37.95
N ASP A 648 42.56 0.42 38.14
CA ASP A 648 42.60 1.15 39.40
C ASP A 648 41.29 1.88 39.73
N LYS A 649 40.62 2.42 38.70
CA LYS A 649 39.29 3.04 38.81
C LYS A 649 38.20 2.01 39.11
N LEU A 650 38.27 0.84 38.46
CA LEU A 650 37.39 -0.29 38.73
C LEU A 650 37.47 -0.76 40.18
N LEU A 651 38.68 -0.89 40.71
CA LEU A 651 38.88 -1.29 42.10
C LEU A 651 38.24 -0.28 43.07
N LEU A 652 38.42 1.02 42.80
CA LEU A 652 37.83 2.07 43.61
C LEU A 652 36.29 2.00 43.61
N LYS A 653 35.68 1.91 42.42
CA LYS A 653 34.21 1.81 42.28
C LYS A 653 33.63 0.54 42.87
N LEU A 654 34.30 -0.59 42.70
CA LEU A 654 33.84 -1.87 43.27
C LEU A 654 33.94 -1.87 44.79
N ARG A 655 34.90 -1.16 45.37
CA ARG A 655 34.94 -0.94 46.82
C ARG A 655 33.81 -0.01 47.27
N GLU A 656 33.57 1.10 46.57
CA GLU A 656 32.45 2.02 46.88
C GLU A 656 31.10 1.34 46.82
N ARG A 657 30.93 0.39 45.90
CA ARG A 657 29.72 -0.46 45.76
C ARG A 657 29.69 -1.64 46.73
N GLY A 658 30.69 -1.80 47.59
CA GLY A 658 30.77 -2.88 48.58
C GLY A 658 31.03 -4.28 47.99
N VAL A 659 31.41 -4.37 46.72
CA VAL A 659 31.67 -5.64 46.01
C VAL A 659 33.02 -6.24 46.41
N ILE A 660 34.02 -5.39 46.65
CA ILE A 660 35.33 -5.81 47.18
C ILE A 660 35.66 -5.07 48.47
N THR A 661 36.33 -5.77 49.39
CA THR A 661 36.79 -5.20 50.66
C THR A 661 38.13 -4.48 50.50
N SER A 662 38.46 -3.59 51.43
CA SER A 662 39.74 -2.87 51.41
C SER A 662 40.96 -3.81 51.40
N ASN A 663 40.87 -4.96 52.08
CA ASN A 663 41.94 -5.98 52.10
C ASN A 663 42.10 -6.66 50.74
N GLU A 664 41.00 -6.91 50.02
CA GLU A 664 41.04 -7.51 48.68
C GLU A 664 41.56 -6.52 47.64
N GLU A 665 41.21 -5.24 47.73
CA GLU A 665 41.78 -4.20 46.88
C GLU A 665 43.29 -4.07 47.08
N GLU A 666 43.76 -4.08 48.34
CA GLU A 666 45.19 -4.02 48.66
C GLU A 666 45.92 -5.27 48.13
N TYR A 667 45.32 -6.45 48.27
CA TYR A 667 45.83 -7.70 47.71
C TYR A 667 45.95 -7.66 46.18
N ILE A 668 44.94 -7.13 45.48
CA ILE A 668 44.97 -6.97 44.03
C ILE A 668 46.07 -5.97 43.64
N ARG A 669 46.21 -4.85 44.36
CA ARG A 669 47.25 -3.84 44.09
C ARG A 669 48.68 -4.27 44.42
N ALA A 670 48.85 -5.27 45.29
CA ALA A 670 50.18 -5.80 45.63
C ALA A 670 50.86 -6.54 44.47
N SER A 671 50.10 -6.99 43.47
CA SER A 671 50.63 -7.65 42.28
C SER A 671 51.26 -6.66 41.29
N LYS A 672 52.50 -6.91 40.87
CA LYS A 672 53.27 -6.00 39.98
C LYS A 672 52.84 -6.06 38.51
N LEU A 673 52.22 -7.16 38.06
CA LEU A 673 51.82 -7.36 36.67
C LEU A 673 50.33 -7.02 36.51
N ARG A 674 50.01 -6.13 35.58
CA ARG A 674 48.63 -5.73 35.25
C ARG A 674 47.70 -6.93 34.97
N SER A 675 48.19 -7.91 34.20
CA SER A 675 47.42 -9.12 33.86
C SER A 675 47.06 -9.94 35.11
N ASP A 676 47.96 -10.02 36.09
CA ASP A 676 47.68 -10.70 37.36
C ASP A 676 46.68 -9.93 38.20
N ARG A 677 46.80 -8.60 38.26
CA ARG A 677 45.82 -7.73 38.93
C ARG A 677 44.42 -7.92 38.33
N ALA A 678 44.30 -7.91 37.00
CA ALA A 678 43.04 -8.10 36.29
C ALA A 678 42.46 -9.51 36.51
N ARG A 679 43.32 -10.53 36.51
CA ARG A 679 42.92 -11.92 36.78
C ARG A 679 42.42 -12.12 38.20
N ILE A 680 43.13 -11.58 39.20
CA ILE A 680 42.75 -11.69 40.61
C ILE A 680 41.43 -10.95 40.87
N LEU A 681 41.25 -9.75 40.30
CA LEU A 681 39.96 -9.04 40.37
C LEU A 681 38.83 -9.89 39.78
N PHE A 682 39.06 -10.47 38.61
CA PHE A 682 38.09 -11.34 37.95
C PHE A 682 37.73 -12.55 38.83
N ASP A 683 38.73 -13.24 39.38
CA ASP A 683 38.55 -14.42 40.22
C ASP A 683 37.78 -14.10 41.52
N ILE A 684 38.00 -12.92 42.10
CA ILE A 684 37.27 -12.46 43.30
C ILE A 684 35.80 -12.18 42.97
N VAL A 685 35.52 -11.61 41.80
CA VAL A 685 34.15 -11.26 41.37
C VAL A 685 33.36 -12.47 40.85
N ASP A 686 34.02 -13.44 40.21
CA ASP A 686 33.39 -14.69 39.73
C ASP A 686 33.26 -15.75 40.84
N ASN A 687 33.76 -15.47 42.05
CA ASN A 687 33.62 -16.36 43.21
C ASN A 687 32.14 -16.51 43.61
N ASP A 688 31.67 -17.76 43.72
CA ASP A 688 30.27 -18.09 44.02
C ASP A 688 29.78 -17.54 45.37
N ASN A 689 30.68 -17.21 46.31
CA ASN A 689 30.33 -16.62 47.60
C ASN A 689 29.99 -15.12 47.57
N LYS A 690 30.39 -14.37 46.51
CA LYS A 690 30.05 -12.94 46.37
C LYS A 690 28.77 -12.68 45.57
N GLY A 691 28.22 -13.73 44.95
CA GLY A 691 26.92 -13.69 44.27
C GLY A 691 26.95 -13.11 42.85
N LYS A 692 25.85 -13.30 42.13
CA LYS A 692 25.66 -12.89 40.72
C LYS A 692 25.63 -11.35 40.55
N GLU A 693 25.32 -10.63 41.62
CA GLU A 693 25.31 -9.17 41.69
C GLU A 693 26.72 -8.57 41.60
N ALA A 694 27.75 -9.28 42.08
CA ALA A 694 29.14 -8.85 41.95
C ALA A 694 29.57 -8.83 40.47
N SER A 695 29.20 -9.86 39.70
CA SER A 695 29.48 -9.93 38.25
C SER A 695 28.78 -8.81 37.47
N SER A 696 27.52 -8.53 37.81
CA SER A 696 26.78 -7.41 37.22
C SER A 696 27.42 -6.07 37.59
N SER A 697 27.88 -5.92 38.83
CA SER A 697 28.54 -4.69 39.30
C SER A 697 29.88 -4.44 38.62
N LEU A 698 30.67 -5.48 38.36
CA LEU A 698 31.92 -5.37 37.59
C LEU A 698 31.67 -4.98 36.14
N MET A 699 30.70 -5.63 35.47
CA MET A 699 30.33 -5.31 34.09
C MET A 699 29.86 -3.86 33.95
N ASN A 700 28.99 -3.41 34.86
CA ASN A 700 28.51 -2.02 34.88
C ASN A 700 29.64 -1.04 35.18
N SER A 701 30.50 -1.34 36.16
CA SER A 701 31.64 -0.47 36.49
C SER A 701 32.65 -0.38 35.34
N LEU A 702 32.88 -1.46 34.61
CA LEU A 702 33.77 -1.48 33.44
C LEU A 702 33.19 -0.65 32.30
N LYS A 703 31.90 -0.80 32.02
CA LYS A 703 31.21 0.02 31.03
C LYS A 703 31.27 1.51 31.38
N GLU A 704 31.11 1.86 32.65
CA GLU A 704 31.16 3.25 33.11
C GLU A 704 32.57 3.86 33.05
N GLU A 705 33.63 3.09 33.31
CA GLU A 705 35.00 3.63 33.38
C GLU A 705 35.73 3.65 32.04
N ASP A 706 35.43 2.69 31.18
CA ASP A 706 36.12 2.51 29.90
C ASP A 706 35.19 1.79 28.92
N GLU A 707 34.20 2.54 28.43
CA GLU A 707 33.18 2.07 27.49
C GLU A 707 33.80 1.49 26.21
N PHE A 708 34.90 2.08 25.71
CA PHE A 708 35.61 1.56 24.54
C PHE A 708 36.26 0.20 24.82
N CYS A 709 36.85 -0.01 26.00
CA CYS A 709 37.34 -1.32 26.41
C CYS A 709 36.17 -2.31 26.56
N PHE A 710 35.07 -1.90 27.18
CA PHE A 710 33.87 -2.72 27.37
C PHE A 710 33.29 -3.20 26.03
N ASP A 711 33.08 -2.30 25.07
CA ASP A 711 32.51 -2.65 23.76
C ASP A 711 33.43 -3.58 22.96
N ASN A 712 34.75 -3.33 22.99
CA ASN A 712 35.73 -4.23 22.38
C ASN A 712 35.77 -5.62 23.02
N LEU A 713 35.39 -5.73 24.29
CA LEU A 713 35.23 -7.01 24.97
C LEU A 713 33.88 -7.64 24.62
N MET A 714 32.79 -6.89 24.51
CA MET A 714 31.49 -7.44 24.13
C MET A 714 31.44 -7.93 22.68
N LEU A 715 32.10 -7.23 21.75
CA LEU A 715 32.26 -7.64 20.34
C LEU A 715 32.95 -9.00 20.18
N SER A 716 33.61 -9.49 21.23
CA SER A 716 34.28 -10.78 21.22
C SER A 716 33.41 -11.98 21.54
N ILE A 717 32.20 -11.76 22.03
CA ILE A 717 31.23 -12.82 22.34
C ILE A 717 30.49 -13.27 21.07
N ASP A 718 30.38 -12.39 20.07
CA ASP A 718 29.65 -12.62 18.81
C ASP A 718 30.55 -13.15 17.65
N GLN A 719 31.77 -13.63 17.96
CA GLN A 719 32.68 -14.35 17.06
C GLN A 719 32.98 -15.74 17.60
#